data_AF-A0A1I8IP47-F1
#
_entry.id   AF-A0A1I8IP47-F1
#
_cell.length_a   1.000
_cell.length_b   1.000
_cell.length_c   1.000
_cell.angle_alpha   90.00
_cell.angle_beta   90.00
_cell.angle_gamma   90.00
#
_symmetry.space_group_name_H-M   'P 1'
#
loop_
_entity.id
_entity.type
_entity.pdbx_description
1 polymer ?
#
loop_
_entity_poly.entity_id
_entity_poly.type
_entity_poly.pdbx_seq_one_letter_code
_entity_poly.pdbx_strand_id
1 'polypeptide(L)'
;YSSESVCVGLTDSAIEKQSTTDILEKIDILIAFGVDPLEENIAAQNFLHWAKLPQNLLKKLLTDFSESHGLKALYEKLDCGSNGLHLVHTYSRKYNLEVLLEPLSKLSDLKENRLLSLAVSKGDNKGATCFHFACEGGQTSSFRFLLKKGPNISVSIKTLTDSELSCIDFAIDRGHLEPVMKVYTEFEAKALQKKGIGSKAASNAARITLLRLVDPIKKAVSLPDRVAAQKALASIIDQLSDDSTACRKGRRGLQILERAITLNSTKLFRSALKMNFVNATTERLLPEFLRCQQHRNLELSVMNCLCMGDKIGRHGWVDAFSELSVIDITCSHSEHYDEILLDLVLTRQFELIPASINLLIRLGPEIDKLRSQARGKHATLQELYRKVQEIAVNSLEELFASATQKRQRELLFEFLQGRIESAEGVSGPKFPFRTLNKKIRHGAVTDMIEEADCNEIFATDCIYSLVQQEWKTGRRPCSPWYSWDATVAAITLPFNILFTNFEKLEFGKTLTNITIGKSAHTQGIGVFENLMLFLFMGLVNIVMLNLLIALFNLRVNRMANEALGIWRRTYFGMLKEYQNLSPVPPPLSFLWYIYDCFTENWWRDPKKYPEEYMDFLEFQANQLRRFRASLLSNSNSNSRDDLIDQLSHRLKVLEEQTQAVHEKLK
;
A
#
# COMPACT_ATOMS: atom_id res chain seq x y z
N TYR A 1 -11.83 0.05 -28.44
CA TYR A 1 -12.27 0.28 -29.83
C TYR A 1 -11.24 1.13 -30.55
N SER A 2 -10.25 0.46 -31.15
CA SER A 2 -9.32 1.03 -32.11
C SER A 2 -9.94 0.91 -33.51
N SER A 3 -10.48 2.01 -34.01
CA SER A 3 -10.71 2.18 -35.44
C SER A 3 -10.16 3.56 -35.82
N GLU A 4 -8.84 3.61 -35.97
CA GLU A 4 -8.23 4.62 -36.82
C GLU A 4 -8.66 4.29 -38.26
N SER A 5 -9.84 4.79 -38.65
CA SER A 5 -10.15 4.91 -40.05
C SER A 5 -9.23 5.99 -40.62
N VAL A 6 -8.46 5.56 -41.60
CA VAL A 6 -7.53 6.36 -42.39
C VAL A 6 -8.34 7.43 -43.12
N CYS A 7 -8.51 8.61 -42.51
CA CYS A 7 -8.85 9.82 -43.25
C CYS A 7 -7.54 10.33 -43.86
N VAL A 8 -7.50 10.32 -45.20
CA VAL A 8 -6.40 10.83 -46.04
C VAL A 8 -5.90 12.17 -45.50
N GLY A 9 -4.63 12.19 -45.09
CA GLY A 9 -4.02 13.30 -44.36
C GLY A 9 -3.80 14.53 -45.23
N LEU A 10 -4.56 15.59 -44.97
CA LEU A 10 -4.05 16.94 -45.15
C LEU A 10 -3.04 17.20 -44.02
N THR A 11 -1.84 17.63 -44.35
CA THR A 11 -0.84 18.04 -43.35
C THR A 11 -1.37 19.25 -42.58
N ASP A 12 -1.07 19.38 -41.27
CA ASP A 12 -1.51 20.51 -40.44
C ASP A 12 -1.20 21.88 -41.07
N SER A 13 -0.10 21.97 -41.84
CA SER A 13 0.31 23.15 -42.61
C SER A 13 -0.62 23.55 -43.77
N ALA A 14 -1.39 22.62 -44.32
CA ALA A 14 -2.37 22.88 -45.37
C ALA A 14 -3.72 23.36 -44.78
N ILE A 15 -4.07 22.85 -43.59
CA ILE A 15 -5.28 23.24 -42.85
C ILE A 15 -5.13 24.65 -42.28
N GLU A 16 -3.95 25.04 -41.80
CA GLU A 16 -3.69 26.41 -41.32
C GLU A 16 -3.81 27.49 -42.41
N LYS A 17 -3.68 27.12 -43.69
CA LYS A 17 -3.85 28.04 -44.83
C LYS A 17 -5.31 28.19 -45.28
N GLN A 18 -6.24 27.39 -44.75
CA GLN A 18 -7.65 27.53 -45.08
C GLN A 18 -8.23 28.77 -44.40
N SER A 19 -8.95 29.58 -45.17
CA SER A 19 -9.74 30.69 -44.64
C SER A 19 -10.96 30.16 -43.91
N THR A 20 -11.37 30.79 -42.81
CA THR A 20 -12.63 30.45 -42.14
C THR A 20 -13.82 30.65 -43.08
N THR A 21 -13.76 31.63 -43.99
CA THR A 21 -14.78 31.87 -45.01
C THR A 21 -14.98 30.67 -45.94
N ASP A 22 -13.91 30.01 -46.37
CA ASP A 22 -13.98 28.81 -47.23
C ASP A 22 -14.62 27.62 -46.49
N ILE A 23 -14.34 27.48 -45.18
CA ILE A 23 -14.97 26.44 -44.35
C ILE A 23 -16.47 26.71 -44.19
N LEU A 24 -16.86 27.97 -43.94
CA LEU A 24 -18.26 28.36 -43.80
C LEU A 24 -19.04 28.15 -45.10
N GLU A 25 -18.49 28.59 -46.24
CA GLU A 25 -19.10 28.37 -47.56
C GLU A 25 -19.30 26.87 -47.84
N LYS A 26 -18.32 26.03 -47.48
CA LYS A 26 -18.45 24.57 -47.62
C LYS A 26 -19.54 23.98 -46.73
N ILE A 27 -19.68 24.45 -45.50
CA ILE A 27 -20.76 24.03 -44.60
C ILE A 27 -22.11 24.40 -45.21
N ASP A 28 -22.27 25.64 -45.68
CA ASP A 28 -23.52 26.09 -46.31
C ASP A 28 -23.86 25.29 -47.56
N ILE A 29 -22.86 24.98 -48.40
CA ILE A 29 -23.02 24.11 -49.56
C ILE A 29 -23.51 22.72 -49.12
N LEU A 30 -22.87 22.09 -48.13
CA LEU A 30 -23.26 20.75 -47.67
C LEU A 30 -24.69 20.72 -47.12
N ILE A 31 -25.09 21.75 -46.35
CA ILE A 31 -26.45 21.90 -45.86
C ILE A 31 -27.43 22.06 -47.03
N ALA A 32 -27.08 22.86 -48.05
CA ALA A 32 -27.90 23.02 -49.26
C ALA A 32 -28.05 21.71 -50.06
N PHE A 33 -27.06 20.82 -50.00
CA PHE A 33 -27.12 19.47 -50.58
C PHE A 33 -27.84 18.44 -49.70
N GLY A 34 -28.44 18.85 -48.58
CA GLY A 34 -29.26 17.99 -47.72
C GLY A 34 -28.49 17.22 -46.65
N VAL A 35 -27.24 17.59 -46.35
CA VAL A 35 -26.52 17.05 -45.19
C VAL A 35 -27.09 17.67 -43.92
N ASP A 36 -27.64 16.84 -43.03
CA ASP A 36 -28.15 17.31 -41.75
C ASP A 36 -26.98 17.61 -40.79
N PRO A 37 -26.80 18.88 -40.36
CA PRO A 37 -25.74 19.25 -39.42
C PRO A 37 -25.95 18.67 -38.01
N LEU A 38 -27.18 18.26 -37.66
CA LEU A 38 -27.54 17.74 -36.34
C LEU A 38 -27.25 16.25 -36.18
N GLU A 39 -26.95 15.54 -37.27
CA GLU A 39 -26.63 14.12 -37.22
C GLU A 39 -25.42 13.84 -36.32
N GLU A 40 -25.57 12.84 -35.47
CA GLU A 40 -24.57 12.46 -34.47
C GLU A 40 -23.92 11.13 -34.82
N ASN A 41 -22.64 10.99 -34.48
CA ASN A 41 -21.96 9.71 -34.56
C ASN A 41 -22.40 8.75 -33.42
N ILE A 42 -21.86 7.52 -33.43
CA ILE A 42 -22.14 6.49 -32.41
C ILE A 42 -21.77 6.95 -30.99
N ALA A 43 -20.89 7.94 -30.84
CA ALA A 43 -20.50 8.53 -29.57
C ALA A 43 -21.39 9.73 -29.15
N ALA A 44 -22.52 9.95 -29.84
CA ALA A 44 -23.42 11.10 -29.63
C ALA A 44 -22.70 12.44 -29.77
N GLN A 45 -21.89 12.57 -30.82
CA GLN A 45 -21.14 13.79 -31.15
C GLN A 45 -21.51 14.26 -32.55
N ASN A 46 -21.94 15.52 -32.66
CA ASN A 46 -22.12 16.21 -33.93
C ASN A 46 -20.78 16.64 -34.56
N PHE A 47 -20.84 17.27 -35.74
CA PHE A 47 -19.62 17.65 -36.48
C PHE A 47 -18.72 18.64 -35.71
N LEU A 48 -19.28 19.57 -34.92
CA LEU A 48 -18.49 20.51 -34.12
C LEU A 48 -17.77 19.79 -32.96
N HIS A 49 -18.43 18.84 -32.31
CA HIS A 49 -17.81 18.00 -31.29
C HIS A 49 -16.64 17.18 -31.86
N TRP A 50 -16.81 16.65 -33.08
CA TRP A 50 -15.80 15.82 -33.72
C TRP A 50 -14.67 16.61 -34.42
N ALA A 51 -14.89 17.89 -34.72
CA ALA A 51 -13.95 18.74 -35.45
C ALA A 51 -12.50 18.64 -34.94
N LYS A 52 -11.58 18.43 -35.89
CA LYS A 52 -10.13 18.41 -35.70
C LYS A 52 -9.55 19.61 -36.45
N LEU A 53 -9.49 20.76 -35.78
CA LEU A 53 -9.02 22.01 -36.37
C LEU A 53 -7.86 22.57 -35.55
N PRO A 54 -6.87 23.22 -36.17
CA PRO A 54 -5.88 24.01 -35.46
C PRO A 54 -6.57 25.03 -34.54
N GLN A 55 -6.08 25.19 -33.31
CA GLN A 55 -6.77 25.98 -32.28
C GLN A 55 -7.03 27.44 -32.71
N ASN A 56 -6.10 28.05 -33.44
CA ASN A 56 -6.26 29.42 -33.94
C ASN A 56 -7.37 29.52 -34.99
N LEU A 57 -7.47 28.52 -35.87
CA LEU A 57 -8.51 28.45 -36.88
C LEU A 57 -9.88 28.18 -36.23
N LEU A 58 -9.94 27.27 -35.26
CA LEU A 58 -11.14 27.01 -34.47
C LEU A 58 -11.60 28.27 -33.72
N LYS A 59 -10.68 29.04 -33.11
CA LYS A 59 -11.01 30.29 -32.45
C LYS A 59 -11.69 31.27 -33.41
N LYS A 60 -11.09 31.50 -34.58
CA LYS A 60 -11.65 32.39 -35.61
C LYS A 60 -13.01 31.89 -36.08
N LEU A 61 -13.12 30.59 -36.37
CA LEU A 61 -14.37 29.97 -36.80
C LEU A 61 -15.49 30.19 -35.77
N LEU A 62 -15.22 29.96 -34.47
CA LEU A 62 -16.20 30.18 -33.41
C LEU A 62 -16.58 31.67 -33.28
N THR A 63 -15.63 32.59 -33.48
CA THR A 63 -15.94 34.02 -33.52
C THR A 63 -16.84 34.37 -34.70
N ASP A 64 -16.54 33.87 -35.91
CA ASP A 64 -17.33 34.13 -37.11
C ASP A 64 -18.76 33.54 -36.98
N PHE A 65 -18.89 32.36 -36.36
CA PHE A 65 -20.19 31.78 -35.99
C PHE A 65 -20.99 32.69 -35.04
N SER A 66 -20.30 33.44 -34.16
CA SER A 66 -20.94 34.32 -33.17
C SER A 66 -21.44 35.63 -33.79
N GLU A 67 -20.84 36.04 -34.91
CA GLU A 67 -21.18 37.27 -35.63
C GLU A 67 -22.29 37.04 -36.68
N SER A 68 -22.40 35.81 -37.22
CA SER A 68 -23.43 35.43 -38.19
C SER A 68 -24.72 34.93 -37.52
N HIS A 69 -25.83 35.64 -37.72
CA HIS A 69 -27.13 35.31 -37.11
C HIS A 69 -27.67 33.93 -37.52
N GLY A 70 -27.39 33.46 -38.73
CA GLY A 70 -27.84 32.13 -39.20
C GLY A 70 -27.05 30.99 -38.56
N LEU A 71 -25.73 31.16 -38.43
CA LEU A 71 -24.84 30.17 -37.83
C LEU A 71 -24.95 30.13 -36.31
N LYS A 72 -25.29 31.25 -35.67
CA LYS A 72 -25.60 31.28 -34.23
C LYS A 72 -26.81 30.40 -33.89
N ALA A 73 -27.89 30.49 -34.66
CA ALA A 73 -29.07 29.64 -34.48
C ALA A 73 -28.78 28.15 -34.74
N LEU A 74 -27.84 27.86 -35.65
CA LEU A 74 -27.33 26.50 -35.86
C LEU A 74 -26.53 26.01 -34.64
N TYR A 75 -25.68 26.86 -34.06
CA TYR A 75 -24.89 26.56 -32.87
C TYR A 75 -25.77 26.19 -31.67
N GLU A 76 -26.85 26.93 -31.40
CA GLU A 76 -27.78 26.64 -30.29
C GLU A 76 -28.36 25.22 -30.34
N LYS A 77 -28.45 24.62 -31.53
CA LYS A 77 -28.89 23.24 -31.70
C LYS A 77 -27.76 22.21 -31.60
N LEU A 78 -26.51 22.66 -31.69
CA LEU A 78 -25.30 21.83 -31.72
C LEU A 78 -24.45 21.95 -30.44
N ASP A 79 -24.84 22.83 -29.52
CA ASP A 79 -24.07 23.15 -28.32
C ASP A 79 -23.91 21.95 -27.38
N CYS A 80 -24.90 21.05 -27.37
CA CYS A 80 -24.96 19.82 -26.60
C CYS A 80 -25.21 18.61 -27.51
N GLY A 81 -24.44 17.54 -27.33
CA GLY A 81 -24.79 16.23 -27.89
C GLY A 81 -25.94 15.54 -27.12
N SER A 82 -26.54 14.51 -27.70
CA SER A 82 -27.63 13.74 -27.09
C SER A 82 -27.24 13.05 -25.77
N ASN A 83 -25.95 12.78 -25.57
CA ASN A 83 -25.37 12.30 -24.32
C ASN A 83 -25.26 13.39 -23.23
N GLY A 84 -25.66 14.64 -23.50
CA GLY A 84 -25.59 15.75 -22.56
C GLY A 84 -24.21 16.41 -22.47
N LEU A 85 -23.27 16.07 -23.36
CA LEU A 85 -21.95 16.69 -23.45
C LEU A 85 -22.06 18.03 -24.16
N HIS A 86 -21.86 19.13 -23.44
CA HIS A 86 -21.70 20.45 -24.06
C HIS A 86 -20.32 20.60 -24.74
N LEU A 87 -20.21 21.40 -25.82
CA LEU A 87 -18.98 21.66 -26.58
C LEU A 87 -17.80 22.09 -25.70
N VAL A 88 -18.06 22.89 -24.66
CA VAL A 88 -17.06 23.32 -23.67
C VAL A 88 -16.30 22.14 -23.04
N HIS A 89 -16.99 21.02 -22.78
CA HIS A 89 -16.39 19.81 -22.24
C HIS A 89 -15.48 19.16 -23.27
N THR A 90 -15.96 19.01 -24.51
CA THR A 90 -15.19 18.43 -25.61
C THR A 90 -13.94 19.23 -25.92
N TYR A 91 -14.06 20.55 -25.93
CA TYR A 91 -12.92 21.44 -26.19
C TYR A 91 -11.97 21.53 -25.01
N SER A 92 -12.47 21.39 -23.77
CA SER A 92 -11.58 21.24 -22.60
C SER A 92 -10.68 20.00 -22.68
N ARG A 93 -11.16 18.93 -23.34
CA ARG A 93 -10.37 17.71 -23.62
C ARG A 93 -9.35 17.91 -24.74
N LYS A 94 -9.71 18.64 -25.80
CA LYS A 94 -8.92 18.69 -27.04
C LYS A 94 -7.98 19.90 -27.17
N TYR A 95 -8.34 21.03 -26.58
CA TYR A 95 -7.72 22.32 -26.84
C TYR A 95 -7.44 23.09 -25.56
N ASN A 96 -6.69 24.21 -25.67
CA ASN A 96 -6.56 25.16 -24.58
C ASN A 96 -7.87 25.95 -24.41
N LEU A 97 -8.61 25.63 -23.35
CA LEU A 97 -9.92 26.19 -23.04
C LEU A 97 -9.87 27.70 -22.81
N GLU A 98 -8.76 28.23 -22.28
CA GLU A 98 -8.59 29.68 -22.01
C GLU A 98 -8.78 30.53 -23.27
N VAL A 99 -8.33 30.01 -24.42
CA VAL A 99 -8.37 30.75 -25.69
C VAL A 99 -9.75 30.68 -26.36
N LEU A 100 -10.49 29.60 -26.10
CA LEU A 100 -11.79 29.31 -26.73
C LEU A 100 -12.97 29.78 -25.88
N LEU A 101 -12.75 30.16 -24.62
CA LEU A 101 -13.81 30.50 -23.67
C LEU A 101 -14.62 31.73 -24.09
N GLU A 102 -13.96 32.80 -24.55
CA GLU A 102 -14.62 34.04 -24.98
C GLU A 102 -15.53 33.79 -26.20
N PRO A 103 -15.08 33.17 -27.32
CA PRO A 103 -15.97 32.82 -28.43
C PRO A 103 -17.15 31.93 -28.01
N LEU A 104 -16.91 30.91 -27.18
CA LEU A 104 -17.98 30.03 -26.69
C LEU A 104 -19.01 30.76 -25.81
N SER A 105 -18.56 31.72 -24.99
CA SER A 105 -19.42 32.53 -24.15
C SER A 105 -20.33 33.43 -24.99
N LYS A 106 -19.81 34.01 -26.08
CA LYS A 106 -20.60 34.81 -27.04
C LYS A 106 -21.60 33.96 -27.83
N LEU A 107 -21.22 32.73 -28.20
CA LEU A 107 -22.08 31.81 -28.96
C LEU A 107 -23.26 31.28 -28.14
N SER A 108 -23.01 30.93 -26.88
CA SER A 108 -24.03 30.34 -26.00
C SER A 108 -24.88 31.37 -25.25
N ASP A 109 -24.58 32.66 -25.38
CA ASP A 109 -25.14 33.75 -24.55
C ASP A 109 -25.01 33.50 -23.03
N LEU A 110 -24.09 32.61 -22.63
CA LEU A 110 -23.79 32.29 -21.23
C LEU A 110 -22.52 33.01 -20.79
N LYS A 111 -22.52 33.53 -19.56
CA LYS A 111 -21.31 34.06 -18.93
C LYS A 111 -20.25 32.96 -18.80
N GLU A 112 -18.98 33.31 -19.02
CA GLU A 112 -17.84 32.39 -18.92
C GLU A 112 -17.86 31.50 -17.66
N ASN A 113 -18.10 32.08 -16.48
CA ASN A 113 -18.15 31.33 -15.22
C ASN A 113 -19.29 30.29 -15.19
N ARG A 114 -20.42 30.59 -15.84
CA ARG A 114 -21.53 29.66 -15.97
C ARG A 114 -21.16 28.51 -16.89
N LEU A 115 -20.48 28.80 -18.01
CA LEU A 115 -19.99 27.80 -18.95
C LEU A 115 -19.02 26.80 -18.29
N LEU A 116 -18.08 27.30 -17.47
CA LEU A 116 -17.10 26.45 -16.77
C LEU A 116 -17.72 25.61 -15.64
N SER A 117 -18.85 26.05 -15.08
CA SER A 117 -19.59 25.32 -14.04
C SER A 117 -20.63 24.35 -14.59
N LEU A 118 -20.75 24.24 -15.92
CA LEU A 118 -21.60 23.23 -16.54
C LEU A 118 -21.10 21.82 -16.15
N ALA A 119 -22.07 20.97 -15.87
CA ALA A 119 -21.88 19.55 -15.67
C ALA A 119 -22.67 18.80 -16.75
N VAL A 120 -22.14 17.69 -17.21
CA VAL A 120 -22.80 16.81 -18.16
C VAL A 120 -24.13 16.33 -17.58
N SER A 121 -25.19 16.45 -18.38
CA SER A 121 -26.57 16.28 -17.89
C SER A 121 -27.07 14.82 -17.94
N LYS A 122 -26.53 14.01 -18.85
CA LYS A 122 -27.01 12.65 -19.17
C LYS A 122 -25.84 11.70 -19.48
N GLY A 123 -26.15 10.42 -19.74
CA GLY A 123 -25.17 9.40 -20.11
C GLY A 123 -24.22 8.98 -19.00
N ASP A 124 -23.20 8.20 -19.37
CA ASP A 124 -22.25 7.59 -18.43
C ASP A 124 -21.37 8.63 -17.69
N ASN A 125 -21.17 9.78 -18.32
CA ASN A 125 -20.36 10.88 -17.79
C ASN A 125 -21.20 11.91 -17.02
N LYS A 126 -22.43 11.57 -16.62
CA LYS A 126 -23.30 12.51 -15.90
C LYS A 126 -22.62 13.08 -14.65
N GLY A 127 -22.73 14.40 -14.47
CA GLY A 127 -22.06 15.13 -13.40
C GLY A 127 -20.60 15.50 -13.70
N ALA A 128 -19.99 14.99 -14.78
CA ALA A 128 -18.64 15.37 -15.18
C ALA A 128 -18.59 16.84 -15.61
N THR A 129 -17.48 17.49 -15.30
CA THR A 129 -17.22 18.92 -15.55
C THR A 129 -16.01 19.10 -16.45
N CYS A 130 -15.72 20.34 -16.87
CA CYS A 130 -14.53 20.67 -17.66
C CYS A 130 -13.21 20.18 -17.01
N PHE A 131 -13.13 20.06 -15.68
CA PHE A 131 -11.96 19.49 -15.00
C PHE A 131 -11.72 18.03 -15.37
N HIS A 132 -12.78 17.22 -15.44
CA HIS A 132 -12.71 15.80 -15.76
C HIS A 132 -12.16 15.61 -17.18
N PHE A 133 -12.72 16.36 -18.13
CA PHE A 133 -12.33 16.28 -19.53
C PHE A 133 -10.97 16.89 -19.84
N ALA A 134 -10.56 17.96 -19.15
CA ALA A 134 -9.21 18.51 -19.26
C ALA A 134 -8.15 17.51 -18.76
N CYS A 135 -8.43 16.82 -17.65
CA CYS A 135 -7.59 15.73 -17.15
C CYS A 135 -7.59 14.51 -18.08
N GLU A 136 -8.76 14.13 -18.63
CA GLU A 136 -8.89 13.06 -19.61
C GLU A 136 -8.09 13.32 -20.90
N GLY A 137 -7.98 14.58 -21.32
CA GLY A 137 -7.21 14.96 -22.50
C GLY A 137 -5.74 15.29 -22.23
N GLY A 138 -5.28 15.24 -20.98
CA GLY A 138 -3.94 15.68 -20.60
C GLY A 138 -3.67 17.18 -20.87
N GLN A 139 -4.73 18.00 -20.97
CA GLN A 139 -4.62 19.43 -21.34
C GLN A 139 -4.13 20.27 -20.17
N THR A 140 -2.82 20.32 -19.98
CA THR A 140 -2.14 21.01 -18.87
C THR A 140 -2.49 22.49 -18.77
N SER A 141 -2.60 23.21 -19.90
CA SER A 141 -2.99 24.62 -19.96
C SER A 141 -4.43 24.85 -19.48
N SER A 142 -5.38 24.06 -20.02
CA SER A 142 -6.79 24.10 -19.60
C SER A 142 -6.93 23.75 -18.13
N PHE A 143 -6.22 22.73 -17.65
CA PHE A 143 -6.23 22.32 -16.26
C PHE A 143 -5.68 23.43 -15.33
N ARG A 144 -4.55 24.06 -15.68
CA ARG A 144 -3.99 25.20 -14.93
C ARG A 144 -4.94 26.39 -14.89
N PHE A 145 -5.57 26.71 -16.02
CA PHE A 145 -6.58 27.77 -16.09
C PHE A 145 -7.79 27.47 -15.20
N LEU A 146 -8.29 26.23 -15.25
CA LEU A 146 -9.40 25.78 -14.42
C LEU A 146 -9.04 25.82 -12.92
N LEU A 147 -7.84 25.44 -12.52
CA LEU A 147 -7.38 25.58 -11.12
C LEU A 147 -7.41 27.03 -10.63
N LYS A 148 -7.04 27.99 -11.49
CA LYS A 148 -7.08 29.43 -11.18
C LYS A 148 -8.51 29.95 -11.01
N LYS A 149 -9.47 29.45 -11.80
CA LYS A 149 -10.88 29.89 -11.78
C LYS A 149 -11.76 29.10 -10.81
N GLY A 150 -11.37 27.87 -10.47
CA GLY A 150 -12.11 26.90 -9.66
C GLY A 150 -12.76 27.47 -8.39
N PRO A 151 -12.04 28.22 -7.54
CA PRO A 151 -12.62 28.80 -6.33
C PRO A 151 -13.85 29.67 -6.57
N ASN A 152 -13.99 30.28 -7.74
CA ASN A 152 -15.09 31.19 -8.09
C ASN A 152 -16.29 30.47 -8.73
N ILE A 153 -16.15 29.20 -9.12
CA ILE A 153 -17.16 28.46 -9.90
C ILE A 153 -17.69 27.21 -9.19
N SER A 154 -17.35 27.01 -7.91
CA SER A 154 -17.77 25.85 -7.10
C SER A 154 -17.39 24.47 -7.70
N VAL A 155 -16.47 24.44 -8.65
CA VAL A 155 -15.89 23.23 -9.25
C VAL A 155 -14.44 23.12 -8.80
N SER A 156 -14.04 21.94 -8.34
CA SER A 156 -12.70 21.68 -7.83
C SER A 156 -12.18 20.33 -8.29
N ILE A 157 -10.90 20.07 -8.05
CA ILE A 157 -10.27 18.75 -8.26
C ILE A 157 -10.93 17.63 -7.44
N LYS A 158 -11.68 17.98 -6.38
CA LYS A 158 -12.41 17.03 -5.52
C LYS A 158 -13.86 16.81 -5.96
N THR A 159 -14.31 17.51 -7.00
CA THR A 159 -15.66 17.32 -7.56
C THR A 159 -15.73 15.92 -8.16
N LEU A 160 -16.83 15.22 -7.89
CA LEU A 160 -17.08 13.87 -8.36
C LEU A 160 -18.26 13.87 -9.35
N THR A 161 -18.24 12.94 -10.29
CA THR A 161 -19.40 12.61 -11.15
C THR A 161 -20.52 11.94 -10.34
N ASP A 162 -21.69 11.76 -10.96
CA ASP A 162 -22.78 10.97 -10.37
C ASP A 162 -22.36 9.50 -10.13
N SER A 163 -21.41 8.99 -10.94
CA SER A 163 -20.76 7.68 -10.80
C SER A 163 -19.59 7.67 -9.81
N GLU A 164 -19.41 8.74 -9.03
CA GLU A 164 -18.35 8.91 -8.01
C GLU A 164 -16.91 8.87 -8.56
N LEU A 165 -16.73 9.19 -9.83
CA LEU A 165 -15.42 9.31 -10.45
C LEU A 165 -14.89 10.74 -10.28
N SER A 166 -13.60 10.86 -9.98
CA SER A 166 -12.90 12.14 -9.92
C SER A 166 -12.23 12.48 -11.25
N CYS A 167 -11.79 13.74 -11.42
CA CYS A 167 -10.99 14.10 -12.60
C CYS A 167 -9.65 13.35 -12.69
N ILE A 168 -9.11 12.88 -11.56
CA ILE A 168 -7.91 12.05 -11.52
C ILE A 168 -8.20 10.66 -12.09
N ASP A 169 -9.41 10.13 -11.90
CA ASP A 169 -9.81 8.85 -12.50
C ASP A 169 -9.77 8.94 -14.03
N PHE A 170 -10.34 10.01 -14.59
CA PHE A 170 -10.31 10.28 -16.04
C PHE A 170 -8.87 10.43 -16.58
N ALA A 171 -7.96 11.05 -15.82
CA ALA A 171 -6.56 11.13 -16.20
C ALA A 171 -5.88 9.75 -16.22
N ILE A 172 -6.15 8.92 -15.22
CA ILE A 172 -5.56 7.58 -15.10
C ILE A 172 -6.05 6.68 -16.24
N ASP A 173 -7.35 6.69 -16.53
CA ASP A 173 -7.96 5.84 -17.56
C ASP A 173 -7.40 6.12 -18.96
N ARG A 174 -6.86 7.33 -19.18
CA ARG A 174 -6.22 7.75 -20.43
C ARG A 174 -4.69 7.80 -20.39
N GLY A 175 -4.07 7.50 -19.25
CA GLY A 175 -2.62 7.55 -19.10
C GLY A 175 -2.01 8.96 -19.02
N HIS A 176 -2.78 9.95 -18.58
CA HIS A 176 -2.36 11.36 -18.44
C HIS A 176 -2.20 11.81 -16.98
N LEU A 177 -2.01 10.87 -16.05
CA LEU A 177 -1.81 11.20 -14.64
C LEU A 177 -0.58 12.09 -14.43
N GLU A 178 0.58 11.72 -14.99
CA GLU A 178 1.87 12.39 -14.75
C GLU A 178 1.86 13.91 -15.09
N PRO A 179 1.40 14.34 -16.29
CA PRO A 179 1.27 15.77 -16.59
C PRO A 179 0.33 16.52 -15.63
N VAL A 180 -0.78 15.88 -15.23
CA VAL A 180 -1.76 16.47 -14.31
C VAL A 180 -1.18 16.63 -12.91
N MET A 181 -0.45 15.61 -12.41
CA MET A 181 0.22 15.66 -11.10
C MET A 181 1.25 16.77 -11.02
N LYS A 182 2.07 16.91 -12.06
CA LYS A 182 3.08 17.97 -12.13
C LYS A 182 2.45 19.37 -12.07
N VAL A 183 1.44 19.62 -12.90
CA VAL A 183 0.77 20.94 -12.94
C VAL A 183 0.08 21.27 -11.63
N TYR A 184 -0.61 20.30 -11.02
CA TYR A 184 -1.29 20.49 -9.74
C TYR A 184 -0.28 20.80 -8.63
N THR A 185 0.80 20.01 -8.55
CA THR A 185 1.84 20.17 -7.52
C THR A 185 2.50 21.54 -7.62
N GLU A 186 2.90 21.97 -8.83
CA GLU A 186 3.47 23.30 -9.05
C GLU A 186 2.50 24.42 -8.68
N PHE A 187 1.22 24.29 -9.01
CA PHE A 187 0.20 25.30 -8.74
C PHE A 187 -0.08 25.43 -7.24
N GLU A 188 -0.37 24.31 -6.56
CA GLU A 188 -0.72 24.28 -5.15
C GLU A 188 0.49 24.61 -4.27
N ALA A 189 1.69 24.12 -4.61
CA ALA A 189 2.91 24.48 -3.88
C ALA A 189 3.17 25.99 -3.93
N LYS A 190 3.00 26.64 -5.08
CA LYS A 190 3.09 28.11 -5.19
C LYS A 190 2.04 28.82 -4.34
N ALA A 191 0.82 28.30 -4.26
CA ALA A 191 -0.24 28.87 -3.42
C ALA A 191 0.08 28.72 -1.92
N LEU A 192 0.64 27.59 -1.51
CA LEU A 192 1.07 27.33 -0.13
C LEU A 192 2.32 28.13 0.27
N GLN A 193 3.26 28.34 -0.66
CA GLN A 193 4.44 29.19 -0.43
C GLN A 193 4.05 30.65 -0.16
N LYS A 194 3.03 31.17 -0.86
CA LYS A 194 2.46 32.50 -0.58
C LYS A 194 1.89 32.62 0.84
N LYS A 195 1.56 31.50 1.49
CA LYS A 195 1.10 31.44 2.90
C LYS A 195 2.27 31.25 3.90
N GLY A 196 3.52 31.36 3.45
CA GLY A 196 4.72 31.24 4.28
C GLY A 196 5.21 29.81 4.51
N ILE A 197 4.68 28.81 3.79
CA ILE A 197 5.16 27.42 3.89
C ILE A 197 6.43 27.25 3.05
N GLY A 198 7.47 26.63 3.61
CA GLY A 198 8.72 26.37 2.89
C GLY A 198 8.52 25.55 1.61
N SER A 199 9.37 25.77 0.60
CA SER A 199 9.20 25.21 -0.75
C SER A 199 8.98 23.69 -0.77
N LYS A 200 9.85 22.93 -0.10
CA LYS A 200 9.75 21.46 0.02
C LYS A 200 8.46 21.02 0.73
N ALA A 201 8.17 21.64 1.88
CA ALA A 201 6.95 21.37 2.65
C ALA A 201 5.66 21.63 1.85
N ALA A 202 5.65 22.70 1.05
CA ALA A 202 4.54 23.04 0.17
C ALA A 202 4.37 22.02 -0.96
N SER A 203 5.48 21.60 -1.58
CA SER A 203 5.48 20.53 -2.60
C SER A 203 4.93 19.22 -2.05
N ASN A 204 5.45 18.77 -0.90
CA ASN A 204 5.00 17.53 -0.25
C ASN A 204 3.51 17.58 0.11
N ALA A 205 3.04 18.69 0.69
CA ALA A 205 1.63 18.85 1.02
C ALA A 205 0.71 18.76 -0.22
N ALA A 206 1.14 19.34 -1.34
CA ALA A 206 0.41 19.26 -2.61
C ALA A 206 0.38 17.84 -3.18
N ARG A 207 1.55 17.18 -3.26
CA ARG A 207 1.66 15.77 -3.72
C ARG A 207 0.80 14.85 -2.88
N ILE A 208 0.88 14.94 -1.55
CA ILE A 208 0.09 14.10 -0.63
C ILE A 208 -1.42 14.30 -0.83
N THR A 209 -1.86 15.55 -1.01
CA THR A 209 -3.28 15.83 -1.30
C THR A 209 -3.75 15.13 -2.57
N LEU A 210 -2.89 15.10 -3.60
CA LEU A 210 -3.20 14.43 -4.86
C LEU A 210 -3.10 12.90 -4.76
N LEU A 211 -2.11 12.35 -4.06
CA LEU A 211 -1.99 10.91 -3.84
C LEU A 211 -3.22 10.33 -3.12
N ARG A 212 -3.81 11.10 -2.19
CA ARG A 212 -5.08 10.72 -1.55
C ARG A 212 -6.27 10.70 -2.51
N LEU A 213 -6.19 11.37 -3.66
CA LEU A 213 -7.19 11.31 -4.74
C LEU A 213 -6.88 10.21 -5.76
N VAL A 214 -5.61 9.85 -5.94
CA VAL A 214 -5.20 8.70 -6.77
C VAL A 214 -5.77 7.41 -6.19
N ASP A 215 -5.69 7.24 -4.88
CA ASP A 215 -6.13 6.01 -4.21
C ASP A 215 -7.12 6.32 -3.07
N PRO A 216 -8.34 6.77 -3.38
CA PRO A 216 -9.26 7.30 -2.38
C PRO A 216 -9.80 6.22 -1.44
N ILE A 217 -9.93 6.56 -0.16
CA ILE A 217 -10.46 5.69 0.91
C ILE A 217 -11.79 5.02 0.52
N LYS A 218 -12.64 5.73 -0.24
CA LYS A 218 -13.96 5.24 -0.67
C LYS A 218 -13.90 4.03 -1.62
N LYS A 219 -12.79 3.82 -2.32
CA LYS A 219 -12.60 2.66 -3.21
C LYS A 219 -12.08 1.42 -2.49
N ALA A 220 -11.64 1.56 -1.23
CA ALA A 220 -11.10 0.43 -0.45
C ALA A 220 -12.16 -0.61 -0.07
N VAL A 221 -13.40 -0.17 0.17
CA VAL A 221 -14.48 -1.01 0.69
C VAL A 221 -15.78 -0.75 -0.07
N SER A 222 -16.64 -1.77 -0.17
CA SER A 222 -17.96 -1.62 -0.80
C SER A 222 -18.86 -0.72 0.05
N LEU A 223 -19.22 0.45 -0.48
CA LEU A 223 -20.04 1.45 0.20
C LEU A 223 -21.54 1.28 -0.12
N PRO A 224 -22.43 1.58 0.84
CA PRO A 224 -23.88 1.59 0.60
C PRO A 224 -24.28 2.73 -0.37
N ASP A 225 -25.47 2.61 -0.94
CA ASP A 225 -26.10 3.69 -1.68
C ASP A 225 -26.40 4.89 -0.75
N ARG A 226 -26.57 6.07 -1.35
CA ARG A 226 -26.72 7.32 -0.59
C ARG A 226 -27.97 7.30 0.31
N VAL A 227 -29.04 6.64 -0.10
CA VAL A 227 -30.30 6.57 0.65
C VAL A 227 -30.15 5.62 1.83
N ALA A 228 -29.59 4.41 1.63
CA ALA A 228 -29.33 3.52 2.76
C ALA A 228 -28.30 4.09 3.75
N ALA A 229 -27.28 4.80 3.26
CA ALA A 229 -26.31 5.48 4.12
C ALA A 229 -26.97 6.54 5.01
N GLN A 230 -27.85 7.36 4.44
CA GLN A 230 -28.63 8.34 5.18
C GLN A 230 -29.53 7.67 6.23
N LYS A 231 -30.26 6.62 5.84
CA LYS A 231 -31.13 5.88 6.76
C LYS A 231 -30.36 5.25 7.92
N ALA A 232 -29.18 4.70 7.67
CA ALA A 232 -28.33 4.10 8.70
C ALA A 232 -27.80 5.13 9.70
N LEU A 233 -27.55 6.36 9.25
CA LEU A 233 -27.04 7.44 10.11
C LEU A 233 -28.15 8.23 10.81
N ALA A 234 -29.37 8.26 10.27
CA ALA A 234 -30.49 9.04 10.80
C ALA A 234 -30.71 8.80 12.30
N SER A 235 -30.79 7.54 12.73
CA SER A 235 -31.02 7.20 14.15
C SER A 235 -29.93 7.70 15.10
N ILE A 236 -28.69 7.89 14.60
CA ILE A 236 -27.57 8.40 15.39
C ILE A 236 -27.55 9.92 15.36
N ILE A 237 -27.80 10.50 14.19
CA ILE A 237 -27.87 11.96 14.01
C ILE A 237 -28.98 12.52 14.90
N ASP A 238 -30.13 11.87 14.97
CA ASP A 238 -31.27 12.29 15.79
C ASP A 238 -30.97 12.21 17.30
N GLN A 239 -30.07 11.32 17.72
CA GLN A 239 -29.61 11.20 19.12
C GLN A 239 -28.55 12.26 19.49
N LEU A 240 -27.93 12.90 18.51
CA LEU A 240 -26.91 13.92 18.71
C LEU A 240 -27.60 15.30 18.73
N SER A 241 -27.73 15.89 19.92
CA SER A 241 -28.47 17.15 20.17
C SER A 241 -28.20 18.24 19.13
N ASP A 242 -29.29 18.82 18.64
CA ASP A 242 -29.32 19.70 17.48
C ASP A 242 -28.73 21.07 17.83
N ASP A 243 -27.57 21.35 17.25
CA ASP A 243 -26.92 22.61 17.49
C ASP A 243 -26.13 22.98 16.23
N SER A 244 -26.48 24.11 15.60
CA SER A 244 -26.27 24.40 14.17
C SER A 244 -25.12 25.38 13.88
N THR A 245 -23.87 24.91 13.82
CA THR A 245 -22.73 25.71 13.29
C THR A 245 -21.73 24.83 12.50
N ALA A 246 -21.00 25.42 11.54
CA ALA A 246 -20.07 24.69 10.66
C ALA A 246 -18.89 24.00 11.38
N CYS A 247 -18.44 24.57 12.51
CA CYS A 247 -17.47 23.95 13.44
C CYS A 247 -17.98 22.60 13.98
N ARG A 248 -19.31 22.38 13.99
CA ARG A 248 -19.94 21.16 14.49
C ARG A 248 -20.02 20.03 13.45
N LYS A 249 -19.85 20.25 12.14
CA LYS A 249 -19.82 19.12 11.16
C LYS A 249 -18.63 18.19 11.39
N GLY A 250 -17.45 18.74 11.67
CA GLY A 250 -16.28 17.95 12.06
C GLY A 250 -16.50 17.22 13.38
N ARG A 251 -17.11 17.89 14.38
CA ARG A 251 -17.48 17.27 15.66
C ARG A 251 -18.51 16.15 15.51
N ARG A 252 -19.53 16.31 14.68
CA ARG A 252 -20.51 15.27 14.34
C ARG A 252 -19.82 14.08 13.67
N GLY A 253 -18.90 14.33 12.74
CA GLY A 253 -18.09 13.27 12.12
C GLY A 253 -17.28 12.47 13.15
N LEU A 254 -16.64 13.15 14.10
CA LEU A 254 -15.91 12.53 15.21
C LEU A 254 -16.82 11.70 16.12
N GLN A 255 -18.00 12.21 16.48
CA GLN A 255 -18.99 11.49 17.28
C GLN A 255 -19.54 10.26 16.55
N ILE A 256 -19.80 10.36 15.25
CA ILE A 256 -20.24 9.23 14.42
C ILE A 256 -19.14 8.17 14.35
N LEU A 257 -17.87 8.56 14.22
CA LEU A 257 -16.74 7.64 14.20
C LEU A 257 -16.56 6.93 15.55
N GLU A 258 -16.58 7.67 16.64
CA GLU A 258 -16.58 7.12 18.01
C GLU A 258 -17.75 6.15 18.21
N ARG A 259 -18.95 6.51 17.73
CA ARG A 259 -20.13 5.64 17.83
C ARG A 259 -20.00 4.38 16.98
N ALA A 260 -19.43 4.48 15.78
CA ALA A 260 -19.17 3.32 14.93
C ALA A 260 -18.16 2.36 15.56
N ILE A 261 -17.12 2.89 16.24
CA ILE A 261 -16.12 2.11 16.98
C ILE A 261 -16.75 1.43 18.20
N THR A 262 -17.49 2.18 19.03
CA THR A 262 -18.12 1.66 20.26
C THR A 262 -19.21 0.62 20.00
N LEU A 263 -19.99 0.80 18.93
CA LEU A 263 -20.99 -0.17 18.48
C LEU A 263 -20.40 -1.27 17.60
N ASN A 264 -19.12 -1.14 17.23
CA ASN A 264 -18.44 -2.02 16.31
C ASN A 264 -19.28 -2.31 15.04
N SER A 265 -19.57 -1.26 14.27
CA SER A 265 -20.47 -1.36 13.12
C SER A 265 -19.80 -0.93 11.81
N THR A 266 -19.50 -1.92 10.97
CA THR A 266 -19.06 -1.73 9.57
C THR A 266 -20.09 -0.93 8.77
N LYS A 267 -21.38 -1.20 8.97
CA LYS A 267 -22.48 -0.48 8.32
C LYS A 267 -22.46 1.02 8.64
N LEU A 268 -22.27 1.38 9.90
CA LEU A 268 -22.20 2.80 10.31
C LEU A 268 -20.95 3.46 9.76
N PHE A 269 -19.79 2.80 9.87
CA PHE A 269 -18.53 3.31 9.37
C PHE A 269 -18.57 3.54 7.84
N ARG A 270 -19.01 2.56 7.05
CA ARG A 270 -19.17 2.67 5.59
C ARG A 270 -20.19 3.73 5.21
N SER A 271 -21.29 3.85 5.93
CA SER A 271 -22.28 4.91 5.71
C SER A 271 -21.70 6.30 5.99
N ALA A 272 -20.90 6.44 7.05
CA ALA A 272 -20.22 7.68 7.40
C ALA A 272 -19.14 8.07 6.37
N LEU A 273 -18.41 7.09 5.81
CA LEU A 273 -17.49 7.30 4.68
C LEU A 273 -18.23 7.74 3.41
N LYS A 274 -19.34 7.07 3.07
CA LYS A 274 -20.17 7.42 1.90
C LYS A 274 -20.65 8.87 1.97
N MET A 275 -21.13 9.28 3.14
CA MET A 275 -21.63 10.63 3.40
C MET A 275 -20.54 11.67 3.71
N ASN A 276 -19.26 11.27 3.69
CA ASN A 276 -18.09 12.12 3.95
C ASN A 276 -18.08 12.75 5.37
N PHE A 277 -18.73 12.11 6.35
CA PHE A 277 -18.60 12.48 7.77
C PHE A 277 -17.25 12.01 8.34
N VAL A 278 -16.77 10.86 7.86
CA VAL A 278 -15.46 10.31 8.20
C VAL A 278 -14.52 10.47 6.99
N ASN A 279 -13.34 11.02 7.25
CA ASN A 279 -12.25 11.19 6.29
C ASN A 279 -10.92 11.25 7.07
N ALA A 280 -9.79 11.34 6.36
CA ALA A 280 -8.46 11.36 6.98
C ALA A 280 -8.27 12.47 8.04
N THR A 281 -8.94 13.62 7.87
CA THR A 281 -8.91 14.71 8.87
C THR A 281 -9.72 14.34 10.11
N THR A 282 -10.91 13.77 9.94
CA THR A 282 -11.73 13.29 11.06
C THR A 282 -10.98 12.24 11.88
N GLU A 283 -10.35 11.26 11.22
CA GLU A 283 -9.57 10.20 11.87
C GLU A 283 -8.37 10.74 12.64
N ARG A 284 -7.60 11.65 12.04
CA ARG A 284 -6.46 12.31 12.69
C ARG A 284 -6.84 13.07 13.96
N LEU A 285 -8.05 13.64 14.01
CA LEU A 285 -8.53 14.42 15.15
C LEU A 285 -9.17 13.54 16.25
N LEU A 286 -9.43 12.25 15.99
CA LEU A 286 -10.08 11.35 16.94
C LEU A 286 -9.34 11.19 18.27
N PRO A 287 -8.00 10.95 18.31
CA PRO A 287 -7.29 10.77 19.58
C PRO A 287 -7.42 11.99 20.49
N GLU A 288 -7.25 13.19 19.92
CA GLU A 288 -7.36 14.45 20.63
C GLU A 288 -8.80 14.71 21.12
N PHE A 289 -9.78 14.40 20.28
CA PHE A 289 -11.19 14.52 20.64
C PHE A 289 -11.57 13.66 21.85
N LEU A 290 -11.15 12.39 21.88
CA LEU A 290 -11.41 11.48 23.00
C LEU A 290 -10.69 11.92 24.28
N ARG A 291 -9.47 12.47 24.15
CA ARG A 291 -8.72 13.06 25.27
C ARG A 291 -9.50 14.22 25.90
N CYS A 292 -10.01 15.15 25.09
CA CYS A 292 -10.78 16.29 25.59
C CYS A 292 -12.10 15.87 26.26
N GLN A 293 -12.78 14.82 25.76
CA GLN A 293 -13.98 14.30 26.40
C GLN A 293 -13.71 13.77 27.82
N GLN A 294 -12.61 13.03 28.01
CA GLN A 294 -12.24 12.48 29.32
C GLN A 294 -11.96 13.58 30.37
N HIS A 295 -11.47 14.75 29.96
CA HIS A 295 -11.05 15.82 30.85
C HIS A 295 -12.08 16.95 31.08
N ARG A 296 -13.33 16.84 30.58
CA ARG A 296 -14.44 17.82 30.78
C ARG A 296 -14.11 19.30 30.48
N ASN A 297 -13.09 19.62 29.68
CA ASN A 297 -12.79 20.99 29.25
C ASN A 297 -13.35 21.24 27.85
N LEU A 298 -14.44 22.00 27.76
CA LEU A 298 -15.18 22.23 26.52
C LEU A 298 -14.97 23.67 26.00
N GLU A 299 -13.82 23.94 25.38
CA GLU A 299 -13.67 25.01 24.38
C GLU A 299 -12.68 24.55 23.30
N LEU A 300 -13.16 23.69 22.38
CA LEU A 300 -12.38 23.32 21.19
C LEU A 300 -12.50 24.40 20.12
N SER A 301 -11.51 25.29 20.03
CA SER A 301 -11.12 25.84 18.74
C SER A 301 -10.38 24.75 17.99
N VAL A 302 -10.89 24.34 16.82
CA VAL A 302 -10.22 23.40 15.89
C VAL A 302 -8.77 23.85 15.56
N MET A 303 -8.46 25.13 15.78
CA MET A 303 -7.14 25.71 15.59
C MET A 303 -6.17 25.50 16.77
N ASN A 304 -6.67 25.33 18.01
CA ASN A 304 -5.81 25.13 19.18
C ASN A 304 -5.25 23.70 19.29
N CYS A 305 -5.91 22.71 18.68
CA CYS A 305 -5.43 21.32 18.65
C CYS A 305 -4.19 21.12 17.74
N LEU A 306 -3.92 22.04 16.82
CA LEU A 306 -2.77 21.96 15.90
C LEU A 306 -1.47 22.51 16.51
N CYS A 307 -1.55 23.24 17.63
CA CYS A 307 -0.44 24.02 18.18
C CYS A 307 0.19 23.44 19.46
N MET A 308 -0.36 22.36 20.02
CA MET A 308 0.24 21.69 21.18
C MET A 308 1.21 20.60 20.73
N GLY A 309 2.32 21.04 20.12
CA GLY A 309 3.56 20.27 20.15
C GLY A 309 4.09 20.25 21.58
N ASP A 310 4.73 19.14 21.94
CA ASP A 310 5.59 19.04 23.13
C ASP A 310 4.91 19.24 24.49
N LYS A 311 4.14 18.22 24.90
CA LYS A 311 4.11 17.64 26.26
C LYS A 311 3.06 16.52 26.35
N ILE A 312 3.17 15.49 25.51
CA ILE A 312 2.35 14.27 25.65
C ILE A 312 3.16 13.26 26.46
N GLY A 313 3.33 13.59 27.75
CA GLY A 313 3.88 12.68 28.75
C GLY A 313 2.76 11.85 29.34
N ARG A 314 2.86 10.52 29.17
CA ARG A 314 2.06 9.46 29.82
C ARG A 314 0.58 9.47 29.42
N HIS A 315 0.18 8.59 28.50
CA HIS A 315 -0.97 7.67 28.66
C HIS A 315 -1.24 6.93 27.34
N GLY A 316 -1.42 5.60 27.45
CA GLY A 316 -2.30 4.83 26.58
C GLY A 316 -1.85 4.59 25.14
N TRP A 317 -2.02 5.57 24.25
CA TRP A 317 -2.33 5.37 22.81
C TRP A 317 -1.20 5.75 21.85
N VAL A 318 -1.27 5.23 20.63
CA VAL A 318 -0.38 5.54 19.49
C VAL A 318 -0.57 7.01 19.05
N ASP A 319 0.53 7.62 18.59
CA ASP A 319 0.61 9.02 18.17
C ASP A 319 -0.47 9.42 17.15
N ALA A 320 -1.08 10.61 17.34
CA ALA A 320 -2.22 11.09 16.57
C ALA A 320 -1.90 11.39 15.09
N PHE A 321 -0.62 11.49 14.74
CA PHE A 321 -0.19 11.73 13.36
C PHE A 321 -0.17 10.45 12.50
N SER A 322 -0.20 9.25 13.12
CA SER A 322 -0.22 7.98 12.41
C SER A 322 -1.65 7.53 12.08
N GLU A 323 -1.84 6.98 10.89
CA GLU A 323 -3.08 6.34 10.47
C GLU A 323 -3.39 5.07 11.32
N LEU A 324 -2.39 4.51 12.02
CA LEU A 324 -2.54 3.40 12.98
C LEU A 324 -3.27 3.81 14.28
N SER A 325 -3.37 5.11 14.59
CA SER A 325 -3.96 5.60 15.83
C SER A 325 -5.41 5.17 16.00
N VAL A 326 -6.24 5.24 14.94
CA VAL A 326 -7.64 4.83 14.98
C VAL A 326 -7.79 3.32 15.24
N ILE A 327 -6.89 2.50 14.69
CA ILE A 327 -6.86 1.05 14.92
C ILE A 327 -6.46 0.76 16.37
N ASP A 328 -5.46 1.47 16.89
CA ASP A 328 -5.03 1.35 18.28
C ASP A 328 -6.13 1.72 19.28
N ILE A 329 -6.86 2.81 18.99
CA ILE A 329 -8.04 3.27 19.74
C ILE A 329 -9.12 2.19 19.71
N THR A 330 -9.44 1.66 18.53
CA THR A 330 -10.47 0.64 18.35
C THR A 330 -10.15 -0.62 19.16
N CYS A 331 -8.89 -1.09 19.10
CA CYS A 331 -8.41 -2.22 19.90
C CYS A 331 -8.43 -1.97 21.41
N SER A 332 -8.50 -0.70 21.85
CA SER A 332 -8.51 -0.32 23.27
C SER A 332 -9.93 -0.12 23.82
N HIS A 333 -10.91 0.21 22.98
CA HIS A 333 -12.30 0.46 23.40
C HIS A 333 -13.21 -0.77 23.28
N SER A 334 -12.87 -1.70 22.40
CA SER A 334 -13.68 -2.89 22.21
C SER A 334 -13.10 -4.07 22.98
N GLU A 335 -13.89 -4.68 23.86
CA GLU A 335 -13.61 -6.02 24.39
C GLU A 335 -13.74 -7.10 23.30
N HIS A 336 -14.21 -6.73 22.10
CA HIS A 336 -14.51 -7.61 20.97
C HIS A 336 -13.79 -7.13 19.70
N TYR A 337 -12.82 -7.91 19.23
CA TYR A 337 -12.05 -7.60 18.01
C TYR A 337 -12.83 -8.11 16.79
N ASP A 338 -13.58 -7.22 16.17
CA ASP A 338 -14.63 -7.60 15.22
C ASP A 338 -14.40 -6.96 13.83
N GLU A 339 -15.37 -7.16 12.93
CA GLU A 339 -15.37 -6.83 11.50
C GLU A 339 -14.95 -5.39 11.14
N ILE A 340 -15.19 -4.40 12.01
CA ILE A 340 -14.83 -3.00 11.73
C ILE A 340 -13.32 -2.83 11.57
N LEU A 341 -12.50 -3.66 12.23
CA LEU A 341 -11.05 -3.59 12.16
C LEU A 341 -10.53 -3.88 10.75
N LEU A 342 -11.20 -4.77 9.99
CA LEU A 342 -10.85 -5.03 8.60
C LEU A 342 -11.09 -3.78 7.74
N ASP A 343 -12.26 -3.14 7.88
CA ASP A 343 -12.56 -1.90 7.17
C ASP A 343 -11.57 -0.78 7.54
N LEU A 344 -11.17 -0.68 8.81
CA LEU A 344 -10.18 0.31 9.27
C LEU A 344 -8.78 0.06 8.69
N VAL A 345 -8.34 -1.19 8.60
CA VAL A 345 -7.07 -1.57 7.97
C VAL A 345 -7.10 -1.24 6.47
N LEU A 346 -8.15 -1.67 5.76
CA LEU A 346 -8.23 -1.48 4.30
C LEU A 346 -8.34 -0.01 3.89
N THR A 347 -8.95 0.82 4.73
CA THR A 347 -9.07 2.26 4.46
C THR A 347 -7.78 3.04 4.63
N ARG A 348 -6.67 2.41 5.08
CA ARG A 348 -5.35 3.06 5.20
C ARG A 348 -4.74 3.29 3.82
N GLN A 349 -4.44 4.55 3.50
CA GLN A 349 -3.92 4.93 2.19
C GLN A 349 -2.40 4.70 2.10
N PHE A 350 -1.67 5.10 3.14
CA PHE A 350 -0.20 5.04 3.15
C PHE A 350 0.33 3.94 4.09
N GLU A 351 -0.40 3.65 5.17
CA GLU A 351 0.06 2.74 6.22
C GLU A 351 -0.66 1.37 6.22
N LEU A 352 -1.16 0.89 5.07
CA LEU A 352 -1.88 -0.39 4.96
C LEU A 352 -1.07 -1.59 5.51
N ILE A 353 0.19 -1.73 5.08
CA ILE A 353 1.06 -2.84 5.50
C ILE A 353 1.41 -2.74 7.01
N PRO A 354 1.94 -1.60 7.51
CA PRO A 354 2.15 -1.42 8.95
C PRO A 354 0.89 -1.63 9.78
N ALA A 355 -0.28 -1.14 9.32
CA ALA A 355 -1.54 -1.33 10.02
C ALA A 355 -1.96 -2.80 10.13
N SER A 356 -1.81 -3.56 9.05
CA SER A 356 -2.13 -5.00 9.02
C SER A 356 -1.23 -5.77 10.00
N ILE A 357 0.09 -5.52 9.94
CA ILE A 357 1.06 -6.21 10.81
C ILE A 357 0.87 -5.80 12.28
N ASN A 358 0.65 -4.52 12.57
CA ASN A 358 0.36 -4.04 13.94
C ASN A 358 -0.89 -4.70 14.53
N LEU A 359 -1.88 -5.04 13.70
CA LEU A 359 -3.06 -5.78 14.15
C LEU A 359 -2.72 -7.26 14.41
N LEU A 360 -1.90 -7.91 13.58
CA LEU A 360 -1.43 -9.29 13.82
C LEU A 360 -0.65 -9.44 15.13
N ILE A 361 0.25 -8.49 15.44
CA ILE A 361 1.01 -8.45 16.71
C ILE A 361 0.07 -8.52 17.93
N ARG A 362 -1.13 -7.92 17.82
CA ARG A 362 -2.11 -7.88 18.91
C ARG A 362 -2.99 -9.12 18.97
N LEU A 363 -3.41 -9.60 17.81
CA LEU A 363 -4.34 -10.72 17.72
C LEU A 363 -3.69 -12.03 18.16
N GLY A 364 -2.43 -12.28 17.80
CA GLY A 364 -1.72 -13.55 18.12
C GLY A 364 -1.78 -13.93 19.61
N PRO A 365 -1.25 -13.08 20.52
CA PRO A 365 -1.25 -13.37 21.96
C PRO A 365 -2.65 -13.50 22.56
N GLU A 366 -3.63 -12.72 22.08
CA GLU A 366 -5.00 -12.77 22.58
C GLU A 366 -5.72 -14.06 22.14
N ILE A 367 -5.42 -14.55 20.93
CA ILE A 367 -5.90 -15.84 20.44
C ILE A 367 -5.37 -16.99 21.31
N ASP A 368 -4.08 -17.00 21.64
CA ASP A 368 -3.48 -18.05 22.49
C ASP A 368 -4.06 -18.03 23.91
N LYS A 369 -4.29 -16.83 24.46
CA LYS A 369 -4.96 -16.64 25.74
C LYS A 369 -6.40 -17.15 25.72
N LEU A 370 -7.18 -16.91 24.66
CA LEU A 370 -8.56 -17.40 24.58
C LEU A 370 -8.64 -18.91 24.32
N ARG A 371 -7.68 -19.46 23.56
CA ARG A 371 -7.52 -20.91 23.36
C ARG A 371 -7.27 -21.62 24.70
N SER A 372 -6.36 -21.10 25.51
CA SER A 372 -6.07 -21.66 26.85
C SER A 372 -7.23 -21.53 27.83
N GLN A 373 -8.14 -20.57 27.63
CA GLN A 373 -9.35 -20.38 28.45
C GLN A 373 -10.60 -21.14 27.97
N ALA A 374 -10.50 -21.96 26.91
CA ALA A 374 -11.61 -22.73 26.31
C ALA A 374 -12.86 -21.88 25.99
N ARG A 375 -12.68 -20.59 25.64
CA ARG A 375 -13.79 -19.71 25.27
C ARG A 375 -14.15 -19.92 23.79
N GLY A 376 -15.42 -20.16 23.49
CA GLY A 376 -15.93 -20.37 22.12
C GLY A 376 -15.78 -19.20 21.13
N LYS A 377 -15.18 -18.07 21.56
CA LYS A 377 -14.91 -16.88 20.73
C LYS A 377 -13.57 -16.93 19.97
N HIS A 378 -12.79 -18.00 20.14
CA HIS A 378 -11.50 -18.18 19.46
C HIS A 378 -11.64 -18.25 17.92
N ALA A 379 -12.71 -18.86 17.42
CA ALA A 379 -12.92 -19.06 15.99
C ALA A 379 -13.10 -17.74 15.20
N THR A 380 -13.85 -16.77 15.74
CA THR A 380 -14.08 -15.48 15.06
C THR A 380 -12.81 -14.63 14.99
N LEU A 381 -12.02 -14.65 16.07
CA LEU A 381 -10.71 -13.99 16.13
C LEU A 381 -9.68 -14.66 15.22
N GLN A 382 -9.71 -15.98 15.11
CA GLN A 382 -8.86 -16.71 14.17
C GLN A 382 -9.21 -16.37 12.72
N GLU A 383 -10.50 -16.22 12.41
CA GLU A 383 -10.93 -15.78 11.09
C GLU A 383 -10.51 -14.33 10.79
N LEU A 384 -10.61 -13.43 11.78
CA LEU A 384 -10.08 -12.06 11.65
C LEU A 384 -8.56 -12.09 11.41
N TYR A 385 -7.81 -12.88 12.19
CA TYR A 385 -6.36 -13.04 12.02
C TYR A 385 -6.01 -13.52 10.61
N ARG A 386 -6.69 -14.57 10.11
CA ARG A 386 -6.51 -15.10 8.75
C ARG A 386 -6.73 -14.02 7.69
N LYS A 387 -7.83 -13.27 7.79
CA LYS A 387 -8.14 -12.18 6.84
C LYS A 387 -7.09 -11.07 6.85
N VAL A 388 -6.65 -10.64 8.04
CA VAL A 388 -5.63 -9.59 8.18
C VAL A 388 -4.27 -10.08 7.65
N GLN A 389 -3.95 -11.35 7.89
CA GLN A 389 -2.75 -12.01 7.38
C GLN A 389 -2.75 -12.05 5.84
N GLU A 390 -3.88 -12.43 5.23
CA GLU A 390 -4.05 -12.42 3.77
C GLU A 390 -3.90 -11.01 3.20
N ILE A 391 -4.50 -10.00 3.85
CA ILE A 391 -4.33 -8.60 3.44
C ILE A 391 -2.85 -8.20 3.47
N ALA A 392 -2.10 -8.56 4.53
CA ALA A 392 -0.69 -8.23 4.66
C ALA A 392 0.17 -8.93 3.58
N VAL A 393 -0.02 -10.24 3.41
CA VAL A 393 0.70 -11.07 2.43
C VAL A 393 0.43 -10.60 1.01
N ASN A 394 -0.84 -10.51 0.61
CA ASN A 394 -1.22 -10.10 -0.75
C ASN A 394 -0.75 -8.67 -1.05
N SER A 395 -0.80 -7.76 -0.07
CA SER A 395 -0.29 -6.39 -0.27
C SER A 395 1.21 -6.36 -0.52
N LEU A 396 2.00 -7.20 0.16
CA LEU A 396 3.45 -7.29 -0.03
C LEU A 396 3.80 -7.93 -1.37
N GLU A 397 3.12 -9.01 -1.74
CA GLU A 397 3.35 -9.74 -2.99
C GLU A 397 2.96 -8.91 -4.21
N GLU A 398 1.79 -8.28 -4.20
CA GLU A 398 1.32 -7.45 -5.31
C GLU A 398 2.20 -6.22 -5.52
N LEU A 399 2.66 -5.56 -4.44
CA LEU A 399 3.62 -4.46 -4.55
C LEU A 399 4.97 -4.94 -5.12
N PHE A 400 5.45 -6.10 -4.68
CA PHE A 400 6.71 -6.64 -5.16
C PHE A 400 6.64 -7.08 -6.63
N ALA A 401 5.56 -7.78 -7.02
CA ALA A 401 5.31 -8.21 -8.38
C ALA A 401 5.15 -7.00 -9.33
N SER A 402 4.46 -5.95 -8.88
CA SER A 402 4.22 -4.73 -9.66
C SER A 402 5.45 -3.82 -9.81
N ALA A 403 6.47 -4.01 -8.97
CA ALA A 403 7.73 -3.27 -9.06
C ALA A 403 8.57 -3.79 -10.25
N THR A 404 8.23 -3.34 -11.46
CA THR A 404 8.94 -3.73 -12.70
C THR A 404 10.30 -3.05 -12.83
N GLN A 405 10.43 -1.82 -12.32
CA GLN A 405 11.68 -1.07 -12.33
C GLN A 405 12.54 -1.42 -11.13
N LYS A 406 13.86 -1.54 -11.34
CA LYS A 406 14.82 -1.83 -10.26
C LYS A 406 14.71 -0.84 -9.11
N ARG A 407 14.57 0.45 -9.41
CA ARG A 407 14.45 1.52 -8.39
C ARG A 407 13.20 1.36 -7.52
N GLN A 408 12.07 0.92 -8.09
CA GLN A 408 10.84 0.67 -7.31
C GLN A 408 11.04 -0.48 -6.30
N ARG A 409 11.76 -1.53 -6.70
CA ARG A 409 12.12 -2.64 -5.79
C ARG A 409 13.06 -2.19 -4.68
N GLU A 410 14.09 -1.42 -5.04
CA GLU A 410 15.02 -0.83 -4.07
C GLU A 410 14.29 0.07 -3.06
N LEU A 411 13.39 0.95 -3.53
CA LEU A 411 12.56 1.80 -2.68
C LEU A 411 11.63 1.00 -1.76
N LEU A 412 11.01 -0.08 -2.26
CA LEU A 412 10.19 -0.98 -1.42
C LEU A 412 11.03 -1.62 -0.32
N PHE A 413 12.24 -2.05 -0.62
CA PHE A 413 13.15 -2.65 0.35
C PHE A 413 13.64 -1.63 1.38
N GLU A 414 14.05 -0.43 0.94
CA GLU A 414 14.42 0.69 1.80
C GLU A 414 13.25 1.09 2.72
N PHE A 415 12.01 1.12 2.20
CA PHE A 415 10.80 1.36 2.99
C PHE A 415 10.59 0.29 4.08
N LEU A 416 10.67 -1.00 3.71
CA LEU A 416 10.44 -2.10 4.65
C LEU A 416 11.44 -2.10 5.81
N GLN A 417 12.70 -1.75 5.50
CA GLN A 417 13.80 -1.70 6.47
C GLN A 417 13.90 -0.36 7.21
N GLY A 418 13.15 0.66 6.80
CA GLY A 418 13.25 2.00 7.35
C GLY A 418 14.61 2.66 7.08
N ARG A 419 15.20 2.43 5.91
CA ARG A 419 16.51 2.93 5.47
C ARG A 419 16.45 4.10 4.49
N ILE A 420 15.27 4.68 4.26
CA ILE A 420 15.16 5.91 3.48
C ILE A 420 15.71 7.05 4.32
N GLU A 421 16.77 7.70 3.85
CA GLU A 421 17.45 8.77 4.57
C GLU A 421 16.85 10.14 4.23
N SER A 422 16.68 10.98 5.25
CA SER A 422 16.43 12.40 5.02
C SER A 422 17.71 13.12 4.59
N ALA A 423 17.56 14.36 4.10
CA ALA A 423 18.71 15.25 3.86
C ALA A 423 19.56 15.51 5.12
N GLU A 424 19.02 15.23 6.29
CA GLU A 424 19.67 15.37 7.61
C GLU A 424 20.33 14.05 8.08
N GLY A 425 20.32 13.00 7.25
CA GLY A 425 20.93 11.69 7.55
C GLY A 425 20.09 10.81 8.48
N VAL A 426 18.80 11.12 8.69
CA VAL A 426 17.92 10.35 9.57
C VAL A 426 17.20 9.26 8.79
N SER A 427 17.42 7.99 9.13
CA SER A 427 16.80 6.84 8.47
C SER A 427 15.38 6.55 8.97
N GLY A 428 14.44 6.34 8.02
CA GLY A 428 13.07 5.93 8.28
C GLY A 428 12.39 5.34 7.02
N PRO A 429 11.05 5.19 6.99
CA PRO A 429 10.10 5.56 8.04
C PRO A 429 10.09 4.54 9.20
N LYS A 430 9.67 5.00 10.39
CA LYS A 430 9.42 4.14 11.55
C LYS A 430 7.98 4.30 12.03
N PHE A 431 7.29 3.18 12.22
CA PHE A 431 5.88 3.15 12.60
C PHE A 431 5.71 2.80 14.08
N PRO A 432 4.69 3.36 14.75
CA PRO A 432 4.37 3.00 16.12
C PRO A 432 3.63 1.66 16.20
N PHE A 433 4.11 0.74 17.03
CA PHE A 433 3.44 -0.54 17.33
C PHE A 433 3.55 -0.90 18.80
N ARG A 434 2.66 -1.78 19.29
CA ARG A 434 2.72 -2.27 20.66
C ARG A 434 3.50 -3.57 20.73
N THR A 435 4.46 -3.64 21.63
CA THR A 435 5.12 -4.91 21.96
C THR A 435 4.21 -5.78 22.81
N LEU A 436 4.58 -7.07 22.97
CA LEU A 436 3.91 -8.01 23.88
C LEU A 436 3.72 -7.44 25.30
N ASN A 437 4.65 -6.60 25.75
CA ASN A 437 4.62 -5.93 27.05
C ASN A 437 3.69 -4.69 27.10
N LYS A 438 2.85 -4.49 26.07
CA LYS A 438 1.93 -3.36 25.88
C LYS A 438 2.61 -1.97 25.82
N LYS A 439 3.94 -1.93 25.70
CA LYS A 439 4.72 -0.70 25.52
C LYS A 439 4.69 -0.29 24.05
N ILE A 440 4.63 1.01 23.79
CA ILE A 440 4.68 1.55 22.42
C ILE A 440 6.14 1.68 22.01
N ARG A 441 6.51 1.02 20.92
CA ARG A 441 7.82 1.12 20.26
C ARG A 441 7.63 1.71 18.87
N HIS A 442 8.65 2.40 18.36
CA HIS A 442 8.72 2.81 16.96
C HIS A 442 9.79 1.96 16.26
N GLY A 443 9.48 1.42 15.09
CA GLY A 443 10.40 0.61 14.31
C GLY A 443 9.99 0.51 12.85
N ALA A 444 10.87 -0.05 12.02
CA ALA A 444 10.61 -0.32 10.62
C ALA A 444 9.56 -1.44 10.45
N VAL A 445 9.09 -1.66 9.22
CA VAL A 445 8.14 -2.75 8.94
C VAL A 445 8.75 -4.11 9.28
N THR A 446 10.05 -4.31 8.99
CA THR A 446 10.79 -5.52 9.40
C THR A 446 10.74 -5.74 10.91
N ASP A 447 10.89 -4.69 11.72
CA ASP A 447 10.77 -4.79 13.19
C ASP A 447 9.39 -5.26 13.63
N MET A 448 8.35 -4.80 12.92
CA MET A 448 6.96 -5.18 13.20
C MET A 448 6.68 -6.64 12.78
N ILE A 449 7.26 -7.10 11.67
CA ILE A 449 7.12 -8.49 11.20
C ILE A 449 7.72 -9.46 12.22
N GLU A 450 8.86 -9.12 12.83
CA GLU A 450 9.45 -9.93 13.89
C GLU A 450 8.58 -10.03 15.13
N GLU A 451 8.05 -8.89 15.58
CA GLU A 451 7.18 -8.86 16.75
C GLU A 451 5.86 -9.63 16.47
N ALA A 452 5.41 -9.67 15.21
CA ALA A 452 4.20 -10.40 14.80
C ALA A 452 4.41 -11.92 14.76
N ASP A 453 5.65 -12.38 14.62
CA ASP A 453 6.05 -13.79 14.49
C ASP A 453 5.17 -14.62 13.53
N CYS A 454 4.83 -14.05 12.37
CA CYS A 454 3.90 -14.64 11.41
C CYS A 454 4.63 -15.32 10.24
N ASN A 455 4.61 -16.66 10.22
CA ASN A 455 5.33 -17.47 9.23
C ASN A 455 4.96 -17.15 7.77
N GLU A 456 3.68 -16.90 7.47
CA GLU A 456 3.25 -16.64 6.08
C GLU A 456 3.82 -15.32 5.54
N ILE A 457 4.00 -14.30 6.41
CA ILE A 457 4.65 -13.05 5.99
C ILE A 457 6.11 -13.30 5.62
N PHE A 458 6.81 -14.15 6.38
CA PHE A 458 8.18 -14.57 6.07
C PHE A 458 8.28 -15.46 4.82
N ALA A 459 7.18 -16.13 4.45
CA ALA A 459 7.11 -16.98 3.26
C ALA A 459 6.98 -16.17 1.95
N THR A 460 6.62 -14.89 2.02
CA THR A 460 6.43 -14.05 0.83
C THR A 460 7.71 -13.89 0.01
N ASP A 461 7.56 -13.92 -1.32
CA ASP A 461 8.67 -13.71 -2.28
C ASP A 461 9.35 -12.34 -2.08
N CYS A 462 8.58 -11.34 -1.64
CA CYS A 462 9.07 -10.01 -1.30
C CYS A 462 10.13 -10.06 -0.20
N ILE A 463 9.81 -10.68 0.95
CA ILE A 463 10.72 -10.79 2.09
C ILE A 463 11.88 -11.73 1.75
N TYR A 464 11.63 -12.83 1.04
CA TYR A 464 12.70 -13.72 0.59
C TYR A 464 13.72 -13.00 -0.30
N SER A 465 13.25 -12.20 -1.26
CA SER A 465 14.11 -11.43 -2.17
C SER A 465 14.88 -10.32 -1.45
N LEU A 466 14.24 -9.64 -0.49
CA LEU A 466 14.87 -8.66 0.39
C LEU A 466 16.07 -9.29 1.12
N VAL A 467 15.86 -10.46 1.75
CA VAL A 467 16.90 -11.17 2.49
C VAL A 467 18.03 -11.64 1.57
N GLN A 468 17.71 -12.16 0.37
CA GLN A 468 18.74 -12.54 -0.60
C GLN A 468 19.61 -11.36 -1.05
N GLN A 469 19.01 -10.18 -1.25
CA GLN A 469 19.73 -8.99 -1.67
C GLN A 469 20.69 -8.53 -0.57
N GLU A 470 20.22 -8.44 0.68
CA GLU A 470 21.06 -8.07 1.82
C GLU A 470 22.24 -9.02 2.00
N TRP A 471 22.02 -10.32 1.80
CA TRP A 471 23.07 -11.31 1.94
C TRP A 471 24.15 -11.20 0.87
N LYS A 472 23.78 -10.78 -0.35
CA LYS A 472 24.75 -10.50 -1.41
C LYS A 472 25.58 -9.25 -1.13
N THR A 473 25.08 -8.33 -0.28
CA THR A 473 25.72 -7.04 0.04
C THR A 473 26.43 -6.99 1.40
N GLY A 474 26.21 -7.97 2.32
CA GLY A 474 26.71 -7.97 3.71
C GLY A 474 27.83 -8.97 4.04
N ARG A 475 28.80 -8.52 4.87
CA ARG A 475 30.10 -9.15 5.23
C ARG A 475 30.00 -10.37 6.16
N ARG A 476 30.99 -11.28 6.07
CA ARG A 476 31.12 -12.54 6.84
C ARG A 476 31.50 -12.32 8.32
N PRO A 477 31.00 -13.12 9.28
CA PRO A 477 31.48 -13.15 10.66
C PRO A 477 32.66 -14.14 10.87
N CYS A 478 33.62 -13.75 11.73
CA CYS A 478 34.69 -14.60 12.29
C CYS A 478 34.33 -15.03 13.71
N SER A 479 34.67 -16.26 14.12
CA SER A 479 34.49 -16.78 15.49
C SER A 479 35.82 -17.03 16.23
N PRO A 480 35.96 -16.73 17.53
CA PRO A 480 37.09 -17.13 18.37
C PRO A 480 36.75 -18.30 19.32
N TRP A 481 37.79 -19.04 19.75
CA TRP A 481 38.16 -19.41 21.13
C TRP A 481 38.88 -20.77 21.21
N TYR A 482 39.99 -20.77 21.96
CA TYR A 482 40.98 -21.84 22.11
C TYR A 482 41.23 -22.04 23.62
N SER A 483 40.80 -23.17 24.20
CA SER A 483 41.16 -23.64 25.55
C SER A 483 40.68 -25.08 25.75
N TRP A 484 41.17 -26.03 24.94
CA TRP A 484 40.68 -27.42 24.94
C TRP A 484 41.79 -28.50 24.84
N ASP A 485 43.07 -28.15 24.86
CA ASP A 485 44.11 -29.08 24.41
C ASP A 485 44.54 -30.17 25.43
N ALA A 486 44.12 -30.10 26.68
CA ALA A 486 44.43 -31.15 27.67
C ALA A 486 43.38 -32.28 27.74
N THR A 487 42.11 -31.98 27.43
CA THR A 487 41.01 -32.95 27.41
C THR A 487 40.97 -33.76 26.10
N VAL A 488 41.54 -33.18 25.03
CA VAL A 488 41.60 -33.75 23.67
C VAL A 488 42.38 -35.06 23.62
N ALA A 489 43.44 -35.23 24.40
CA ALA A 489 44.30 -36.42 24.29
C ALA A 489 43.64 -37.74 24.74
N ALA A 490 42.73 -37.71 25.73
CA ALA A 490 42.01 -38.90 26.19
C ALA A 490 40.84 -39.29 25.27
N ILE A 491 40.24 -38.30 24.58
CA ILE A 491 39.09 -38.47 23.68
C ILE A 491 39.56 -38.76 22.24
N THR A 492 40.73 -38.28 21.83
CA THR A 492 41.23 -38.43 20.45
C THR A 492 41.71 -39.82 20.11
N LEU A 493 42.08 -40.67 21.08
CA LEU A 493 42.63 -41.99 20.76
C LEU A 493 41.59 -42.93 20.11
N PRO A 494 40.38 -43.14 20.68
CA PRO A 494 39.31 -43.88 19.98
C PRO A 494 38.85 -43.17 18.69
N PHE A 495 38.90 -41.84 18.66
CA PHE A 495 38.52 -41.04 17.49
C PHE A 495 39.50 -41.20 16.33
N ASN A 496 40.80 -41.27 16.60
CA ASN A 496 41.82 -41.53 15.58
C ASN A 496 41.67 -42.94 14.99
N ILE A 497 41.27 -43.93 15.81
CA ILE A 497 40.95 -45.29 15.35
C ILE A 497 39.69 -45.30 14.46
N LEU A 498 38.64 -44.56 14.86
CA LEU A 498 37.42 -44.38 14.04
C LEU A 498 37.75 -43.87 12.63
N PHE A 499 38.67 -42.89 12.51
CA PHE A 499 39.10 -42.32 11.22
C PHE A 499 40.31 -43.04 10.59
N THR A 500 40.65 -44.25 11.02
CA THR A 500 41.74 -45.08 10.46
C THR A 500 43.14 -44.43 10.47
N ASN A 501 43.36 -43.45 11.35
CA ASN A 501 44.65 -42.76 11.50
C ASN A 501 45.60 -43.57 12.40
N PHE A 502 46.04 -44.73 11.92
CA PHE A 502 46.84 -45.67 12.69
C PHE A 502 48.30 -45.23 12.92
N GLU A 503 48.83 -44.30 12.12
CA GLU A 503 50.21 -43.78 12.25
C GLU A 503 50.48 -43.04 13.57
N LYS A 504 49.43 -42.60 14.28
CA LYS A 504 49.55 -41.94 15.59
C LYS A 504 49.51 -42.91 16.77
N LEU A 505 49.50 -44.22 16.52
CA LEU A 505 49.44 -45.29 17.54
C LEU A 505 50.79 -45.96 17.81
N GLU A 506 51.90 -45.45 17.28
CA GLU A 506 53.24 -45.99 17.57
C GLU A 506 53.66 -45.71 19.01
N PHE A 507 53.45 -46.67 19.90
CA PHE A 507 53.96 -46.61 21.26
C PHE A 507 55.37 -47.20 21.32
N GLY A 508 56.34 -46.42 21.82
CA GLY A 508 57.68 -46.93 22.09
C GLY A 508 57.65 -48.01 23.18
N LYS A 509 58.28 -49.16 22.91
CA LYS A 509 58.44 -50.25 23.91
C LYS A 509 59.65 -49.96 24.80
N THR A 510 59.43 -49.43 26.00
CA THR A 510 60.50 -49.24 26.99
C THR A 510 60.03 -49.62 28.39
N LEU A 511 60.90 -50.28 29.16
CA LEU A 511 60.53 -50.91 30.43
C LEU A 511 60.77 -50.04 31.68
N THR A 512 61.41 -48.86 31.57
CA THR A 512 61.95 -48.19 32.78
C THR A 512 61.82 -46.67 32.87
N ASN A 513 61.18 -45.96 31.93
CA ASN A 513 60.84 -44.53 32.13
C ASN A 513 59.53 -44.18 31.42
N ILE A 514 58.44 -44.11 32.19
CA ILE A 514 57.09 -43.89 31.67
C ILE A 514 56.88 -42.39 31.47
N THR A 515 56.81 -41.96 30.21
CA THR A 515 56.26 -40.65 29.83
C THR A 515 54.83 -40.85 29.34
N ILE A 516 53.88 -40.22 30.02
CA ILE A 516 52.45 -40.27 29.70
C ILE A 516 52.28 -39.78 28.25
N GLY A 517 51.69 -40.64 27.40
CA GLY A 517 51.42 -40.36 25.98
C GLY A 517 52.50 -40.81 24.99
N LYS A 518 53.59 -41.47 25.41
CA LYS A 518 54.64 -41.96 24.48
C LYS A 518 55.15 -43.40 24.70
N SER A 519 54.75 -44.08 25.77
CA SER A 519 55.23 -45.44 26.10
C SER A 519 54.10 -46.32 26.68
N ALA A 520 54.01 -47.58 26.24
CA ALA A 520 52.95 -48.52 26.61
C ALA A 520 53.49 -49.84 27.20
N HIS A 521 52.72 -50.46 28.10
CA HIS A 521 53.10 -51.72 28.74
C HIS A 521 53.07 -52.90 27.75
N THR A 522 54.13 -53.71 27.72
CA THR A 522 54.39 -54.71 26.68
C THR A 522 53.35 -55.84 26.59
N GLN A 523 52.71 -56.22 27.70
CA GLN A 523 51.59 -57.18 27.70
C GLN A 523 50.24 -56.55 27.30
N GLY A 524 50.03 -55.26 27.59
CA GLY A 524 48.75 -54.59 27.33
C GLY A 524 48.57 -54.22 25.86
N ILE A 525 49.66 -53.85 25.18
CA ILE A 525 49.62 -53.46 23.77
C ILE A 525 49.24 -54.63 22.85
N GLY A 526 49.68 -55.86 23.14
CA GLY A 526 49.34 -57.03 22.33
C GLY A 526 47.86 -57.43 22.39
N VAL A 527 47.20 -57.25 23.54
CA VAL A 527 45.75 -57.46 23.69
C VAL A 527 44.97 -56.31 23.03
N PHE A 528 45.49 -55.09 23.14
CA PHE A 528 44.89 -53.91 22.52
C PHE A 528 44.92 -53.97 20.98
N GLU A 529 46.07 -54.27 20.39
CA GLU A 529 46.27 -54.33 18.92
C GLU A 529 45.47 -55.46 18.27
N ASN A 530 45.43 -56.64 18.89
CA ASN A 530 44.86 -57.84 18.24
C ASN A 530 43.38 -58.09 18.53
N LEU A 531 42.87 -57.69 19.70
CA LEU A 531 41.49 -57.99 20.12
C LEU A 531 40.64 -56.73 20.23
N MET A 532 41.09 -55.74 20.98
CA MET A 532 40.28 -54.53 21.23
C MET A 532 40.14 -53.66 19.98
N LEU A 533 41.21 -53.50 19.20
CA LEU A 533 41.17 -52.76 17.94
C LEU A 533 40.25 -53.45 16.91
N PHE A 534 40.32 -54.77 16.81
CA PHE A 534 39.46 -55.55 15.90
C PHE A 534 37.97 -55.42 16.27
N LEU A 535 37.62 -55.62 17.54
CA LEU A 535 36.25 -55.47 18.02
C LEU A 535 35.74 -54.03 17.87
N PHE A 536 36.59 -53.04 18.15
CA PHE A 536 36.26 -51.63 17.97
C PHE A 536 36.01 -51.28 16.50
N MET A 537 36.88 -51.69 15.58
CA MET A 537 36.73 -51.46 14.15
C MET A 537 35.47 -52.15 13.59
N GLY A 538 35.18 -53.37 14.03
CA GLY A 538 33.97 -54.10 13.60
C GLY A 538 32.68 -53.43 14.09
N LEU A 539 32.60 -53.10 15.39
CA LEU A 539 31.38 -52.49 15.95
C LEU A 539 31.21 -51.03 15.54
N VAL A 540 32.27 -50.23 15.61
CA VAL A 540 32.14 -48.79 15.42
C VAL A 540 32.17 -48.41 13.94
N ASN A 541 33.12 -48.92 13.17
CA ASN A 541 33.28 -48.48 11.78
C ASN A 541 32.29 -49.18 10.83
N ILE A 542 31.98 -50.46 11.04
CA ILE A 542 31.08 -51.19 10.15
C ILE A 542 29.62 -51.05 10.61
N VAL A 543 29.34 -51.23 11.90
CA VAL A 543 27.95 -51.22 12.38
C VAL A 543 27.48 -49.81 12.72
N MET A 544 28.16 -49.09 13.62
CA MET A 544 27.67 -47.80 14.11
C MET A 544 27.71 -46.69 13.06
N LEU A 545 28.78 -46.54 12.27
CA LEU A 545 28.83 -45.51 11.23
C LEU A 545 27.75 -45.72 10.15
N ASN A 546 27.54 -46.96 9.70
CA ASN A 546 26.51 -47.25 8.71
C ASN A 546 25.10 -47.04 9.26
N LEU A 547 24.85 -47.40 10.52
CA LEU A 547 23.59 -47.09 11.20
C LEU A 547 23.40 -45.58 11.39
N LEU A 548 24.47 -44.85 11.69
CA LEU A 548 24.46 -43.40 11.86
C LEU A 548 24.12 -42.70 10.54
N ILE A 549 24.70 -43.14 9.42
CA ILE A 549 24.36 -42.63 8.09
C ILE A 549 22.87 -42.87 7.79
N ALA A 550 22.34 -44.06 8.10
CA ALA A 550 20.92 -44.36 7.92
C ALA A 550 20.01 -43.49 8.79
N LEU A 551 20.36 -43.29 10.06
CA LEU A 551 19.62 -42.43 10.99
C LEU A 551 19.70 -40.95 10.60
N PHE A 552 20.85 -40.47 10.13
CA PHE A 552 21.00 -39.10 9.62
C PHE A 552 20.17 -38.88 8.36
N ASN A 553 20.20 -39.80 7.39
CA ASN A 553 19.38 -39.67 6.17
C ASN A 553 17.88 -39.59 6.50
N LEU A 554 17.41 -40.41 7.45
CA LEU A 554 16.01 -40.37 7.89
C LEU A 554 15.68 -39.09 8.67
N ARG A 555 16.58 -38.61 9.54
CA ARG A 555 16.37 -37.40 10.34
C ARG A 555 16.48 -36.13 9.50
N VAL A 556 17.43 -36.04 8.58
CA VAL A 556 17.63 -34.91 7.66
C VAL A 556 16.43 -34.78 6.73
N ASN A 557 15.94 -35.86 6.11
CA ASN A 557 14.76 -35.77 5.26
C ASN A 557 13.50 -35.32 6.01
N ARG A 558 13.35 -35.72 7.27
CA ARG A 558 12.22 -35.26 8.11
C ARG A 558 12.39 -33.81 8.58
N MET A 559 13.61 -33.41 8.94
CA MET A 559 13.91 -32.09 9.53
C MET A 559 14.27 -31.03 8.50
N ALA A 560 14.58 -31.36 7.24
CA ALA A 560 15.08 -30.37 6.27
C ALA A 560 14.09 -29.22 6.06
N ASN A 561 12.79 -29.51 5.97
CA ASN A 561 11.76 -28.50 5.76
C ASN A 561 11.52 -27.64 7.01
N GLU A 562 11.47 -28.25 8.21
CA GLU A 562 11.31 -27.52 9.48
C GLU A 562 12.57 -26.72 9.83
N ALA A 563 13.75 -27.28 9.61
CA ALA A 563 15.04 -26.64 9.81
C ALA A 563 15.28 -25.50 8.82
N LEU A 564 14.75 -25.57 7.59
CA LEU A 564 14.78 -24.45 6.66
C LEU A 564 13.96 -23.27 7.21
N GLY A 565 12.79 -23.54 7.81
CA GLY A 565 11.96 -22.54 8.47
C GLY A 565 12.66 -21.90 9.67
N ILE A 566 13.22 -22.72 10.56
CA ILE A 566 14.00 -22.27 11.72
C ILE A 566 15.23 -21.49 11.24
N TRP A 567 15.94 -21.97 10.23
CA TRP A 567 17.12 -21.31 9.67
C TRP A 567 16.74 -19.93 9.12
N ARG A 568 15.69 -19.82 8.30
CA ARG A 568 15.20 -18.52 7.79
C ARG A 568 14.87 -17.54 8.92
N ARG A 569 14.20 -18.00 9.98
CA ARG A 569 13.88 -17.20 11.18
C ARG A 569 15.13 -16.74 11.94
N THR A 570 16.04 -17.68 12.23
CA THR A 570 17.26 -17.40 13.00
C THR A 570 18.20 -16.48 12.22
N TYR A 571 18.26 -16.69 10.90
CA TYR A 571 19.07 -15.93 9.97
C TYR A 571 18.58 -14.49 9.82
N PHE A 572 17.26 -14.29 9.78
CA PHE A 572 16.67 -12.96 9.82
C PHE A 572 16.99 -12.23 11.14
N GLY A 573 16.84 -12.94 12.28
CA GLY A 573 17.20 -12.39 13.59
C GLY A 573 18.68 -11.96 13.67
N MET A 574 19.60 -12.78 13.14
CA MET A 574 21.01 -12.43 13.05
C MET A 574 21.24 -11.20 12.16
N LEU A 575 20.60 -11.14 10.98
CA LEU A 575 20.74 -10.00 10.07
C LEU A 575 20.37 -8.68 10.75
N LYS A 576 19.31 -8.67 11.55
CA LYS A 576 18.88 -7.50 12.31
C LYS A 576 19.82 -7.15 13.46
N GLU A 577 20.33 -8.15 14.18
CA GLU A 577 21.36 -7.92 15.19
C GLU A 577 22.56 -7.20 14.55
N TYR A 578 22.98 -7.63 13.36
CA TYR A 578 24.06 -7.00 12.60
C TYR A 578 23.72 -5.63 12.01
N GLN A 579 22.46 -5.36 11.65
CA GLN A 579 22.02 -4.04 11.18
C GLN A 579 21.96 -2.99 12.31
N ASN A 580 21.71 -3.42 13.54
CA ASN A 580 21.69 -2.54 14.71
C ASN A 580 23.08 -2.31 15.32
N LEU A 581 24.12 -2.98 14.81
CA LEU A 581 25.49 -2.74 15.24
C LEU A 581 26.03 -1.45 14.61
N SER A 582 26.83 -0.74 15.42
CA SER A 582 27.58 0.42 14.93
C SER A 582 28.43 0.04 13.71
N PRO A 583 28.48 0.90 12.66
CA PRO A 583 29.39 0.71 11.53
C PRO A 583 30.87 0.83 11.93
N VAL A 584 31.14 1.28 13.15
CA VAL A 584 32.47 1.45 13.73
C VAL A 584 32.87 0.18 14.49
N PRO A 585 34.12 -0.31 14.35
CA PRO A 585 34.56 -1.52 15.03
C PRO A 585 34.38 -1.44 16.56
N PRO A 586 34.20 -2.59 17.23
CA PRO A 586 33.85 -2.68 18.65
C PRO A 586 34.56 -1.73 19.63
N PRO A 587 35.89 -1.46 19.53
CA PRO A 587 36.54 -0.55 20.48
C PRO A 587 36.04 0.91 20.43
N LEU A 588 35.42 1.37 19.33
CA LEU A 588 34.92 2.75 19.16
C LEU A 588 33.40 2.83 18.99
N SER A 589 32.70 1.70 19.03
CA SER A 589 31.25 1.59 18.79
C SER A 589 30.39 2.44 19.74
N PHE A 590 30.86 2.71 20.96
CA PHE A 590 30.13 3.48 21.98
C PHE A 590 29.86 4.95 21.57
N LEU A 591 30.69 5.54 20.71
CA LEU A 591 30.52 6.92 20.23
C LEU A 591 29.30 7.05 19.30
N TRP A 592 28.96 6.00 18.56
CA TRP A 592 27.80 5.97 17.67
C TRP A 592 26.48 5.96 18.46
N TYR A 593 26.43 5.22 19.58
CA TYR A 593 25.26 5.19 20.46
C TYR A 593 25.03 6.50 21.23
N ILE A 594 26.01 7.40 21.30
CA ILE A 594 25.86 8.73 21.90
C ILE A 594 25.23 9.73 20.90
N TYR A 595 25.42 9.53 19.59
CA TYR A 595 24.91 10.41 18.53
C TYR A 595 23.41 10.20 18.23
N ASP A 596 22.90 8.97 18.37
CA ASP A 596 21.52 8.57 17.99
C ASP A 596 20.39 9.09 18.93
N CYS A 597 20.69 10.03 19.83
CA CYS A 597 19.76 10.47 20.88
C CYS A 597 19.02 11.79 20.58
N PHE A 598 19.36 12.51 19.52
CA PHE A 598 18.78 13.83 19.24
C PHE A 598 18.60 14.09 17.74
N THR A 599 17.57 13.50 17.13
CA THR A 599 17.11 13.92 15.81
C THR A 599 15.57 13.92 15.73
N GLU A 600 15.05 14.90 15.00
CA GLU A 600 13.62 15.07 14.77
C GLU A 600 13.15 14.07 13.71
N ASN A 601 12.09 13.32 13.99
CA ASN A 601 11.66 12.20 13.15
C ASN A 601 10.83 12.68 11.95
N TRP A 602 11.42 12.71 10.75
CA TRP A 602 10.77 13.21 9.52
C TRP A 602 9.48 12.48 9.15
N TRP A 603 9.34 11.19 9.50
CA TRP A 603 8.15 10.39 9.17
C TRP A 603 6.88 10.81 9.93
N ARG A 604 7.00 11.64 10.96
CA ARG A 604 5.84 12.19 11.70
C ARG A 604 5.19 13.39 11.02
N ASP A 605 5.96 14.15 10.23
CA ASP A 605 5.45 15.32 9.52
C ASP A 605 5.48 15.07 8.01
N PRO A 606 4.31 14.92 7.35
CA PRO A 606 4.17 14.89 5.90
C PRO A 606 4.97 15.95 5.15
N LYS A 607 5.18 17.12 5.75
CA LYS A 607 5.95 18.23 5.15
C LYS A 607 7.44 17.94 5.03
N LYS A 608 7.99 17.03 5.84
CA LYS A 608 9.43 16.73 5.93
C LYS A 608 9.85 15.49 5.12
N TYR A 609 8.91 14.84 4.43
CA TYR A 609 9.18 13.61 3.68
C TYR A 609 10.33 13.77 2.66
N PRO A 610 11.30 12.83 2.64
CA PRO A 610 12.31 12.73 1.58
C PRO A 610 11.67 12.48 0.20
N GLU A 611 12.36 12.86 -0.87
CA GLU A 611 11.83 12.67 -2.23
C GLU A 611 11.68 11.19 -2.57
N GLU A 612 12.64 10.37 -2.13
CA GLU A 612 12.62 8.92 -2.27
C GLU A 612 11.39 8.29 -1.61
N TYR A 613 11.00 8.80 -0.43
CA TYR A 613 9.79 8.34 0.25
C TYR A 613 8.54 8.80 -0.49
N MET A 614 8.53 10.02 -1.04
CA MET A 614 7.40 10.51 -1.83
C MET A 614 7.21 9.70 -3.12
N ASP A 615 8.30 9.32 -3.78
CA ASP A 615 8.27 8.47 -4.98
C ASP A 615 7.78 7.05 -4.65
N PHE A 616 8.16 6.52 -3.49
CA PHE A 616 7.60 5.28 -2.98
C PHE A 616 6.08 5.39 -2.72
N LEU A 617 5.61 6.46 -2.07
CA LEU A 617 4.17 6.67 -1.82
C LEU A 617 3.37 6.80 -3.12
N GLU A 618 3.95 7.42 -4.13
CA GLU A 618 3.36 7.53 -5.46
C GLU A 618 3.25 6.18 -6.16
N PHE A 619 4.32 5.38 -6.12
CA PHE A 619 4.29 3.99 -6.58
C PHE A 619 3.22 3.18 -5.83
N GLN A 620 3.21 3.25 -4.49
CA GLN A 620 2.28 2.53 -3.62
C GLN A 620 0.83 2.90 -3.93
N ALA A 621 0.50 4.19 -4.01
CA ALA A 621 -0.87 4.65 -4.29
C ALA A 621 -1.36 4.16 -5.67
N ASN A 622 -0.51 4.21 -6.69
CA ASN A 622 -0.84 3.72 -8.02
C ASN A 622 -1.15 2.22 -8.05
N GLN A 623 -0.40 1.41 -7.29
CA GLN A 623 -0.66 -0.04 -7.22
C GLN A 623 -1.87 -0.36 -6.34
N LEU A 624 -1.98 0.23 -5.14
CA LEU A 624 -3.09 -0.03 -4.21
C LEU A 624 -4.44 0.32 -4.82
N ARG A 625 -4.52 1.38 -5.63
CA ARG A 625 -5.73 1.71 -6.39
C ARG A 625 -6.27 0.52 -7.20
N ARG A 626 -5.41 -0.34 -7.75
CA ARG A 626 -5.78 -1.44 -8.63
C ARG A 626 -6.29 -2.66 -7.87
N PHE A 627 -5.63 -3.05 -6.79
CA PHE A 627 -5.90 -4.32 -6.12
C PHE A 627 -6.47 -4.19 -4.70
N ARG A 628 -6.50 -3.01 -4.08
CA ARG A 628 -6.93 -2.88 -2.67
C ARG A 628 -8.35 -3.42 -2.43
N ALA A 629 -9.28 -3.15 -3.34
CA ALA A 629 -10.66 -3.62 -3.23
C ALA A 629 -10.78 -5.16 -3.33
N SER A 630 -9.89 -5.82 -4.09
CA SER A 630 -9.90 -7.28 -4.25
C SER A 630 -9.25 -8.02 -3.07
N LEU A 631 -8.51 -7.34 -2.20
CA LEU A 631 -7.90 -7.95 -1.00
C LEU A 631 -8.94 -8.63 -0.09
N LEU A 632 -10.17 -8.11 -0.02
CA LEU A 632 -11.28 -8.78 0.69
C LEU A 632 -12.01 -9.83 -0.16
N SER A 633 -12.15 -9.60 -1.47
CA SER A 633 -12.89 -10.48 -2.36
C SER A 633 -12.20 -11.84 -2.51
N ASN A 634 -10.87 -11.84 -2.65
CA ASN A 634 -10.07 -13.07 -2.78
C ASN A 634 -10.07 -13.90 -1.48
N SER A 635 -10.36 -13.29 -0.33
CA SER A 635 -10.43 -13.98 0.97
C SER A 635 -11.68 -14.88 1.11
N ASN A 636 -12.74 -14.61 0.34
CA ASN A 636 -13.97 -15.41 0.35
C ASN A 636 -13.97 -16.53 -0.71
N SER A 637 -13.29 -16.36 -1.86
CA SER A 637 -13.25 -17.35 -2.93
C SER A 637 -12.17 -18.40 -2.74
N ASN A 638 -10.93 -17.99 -2.44
CA ASN A 638 -9.78 -18.92 -2.51
C ASN A 638 -9.76 -19.95 -1.38
N SER A 639 -10.30 -19.65 -0.20
CA SER A 639 -10.27 -20.61 0.92
C SER A 639 -11.43 -21.62 0.90
N ARG A 640 -12.57 -21.26 0.32
CA ARG A 640 -13.73 -22.17 0.21
C ARG A 640 -13.63 -23.10 -0.99
N ASP A 641 -13.29 -22.55 -2.16
CA ASP A 641 -13.29 -23.32 -3.40
C ASP A 641 -12.10 -24.29 -3.44
N ASP A 642 -10.92 -23.89 -2.96
CA ASP A 642 -9.73 -24.75 -2.91
C ASP A 642 -9.86 -25.89 -1.87
N LEU A 643 -10.56 -25.63 -0.75
CA LEU A 643 -10.86 -26.65 0.25
C LEU A 643 -11.94 -27.65 -0.24
N ILE A 644 -12.94 -27.15 -0.99
CA ILE A 644 -13.95 -28.00 -1.64
C ILE A 644 -13.32 -28.86 -2.73
N ASP A 645 -12.41 -28.31 -3.53
CA ASP A 645 -11.70 -29.06 -4.58
C ASP A 645 -10.75 -30.11 -3.99
N GLN A 646 -10.01 -29.79 -2.92
CA GLN A 646 -9.17 -30.75 -2.22
C GLN A 646 -9.98 -31.88 -1.56
N LEU A 647 -11.12 -31.57 -0.95
CA LEU A 647 -12.01 -32.57 -0.35
C LEU A 647 -12.65 -33.46 -1.43
N SER A 648 -13.07 -32.87 -2.54
CA SER A 648 -13.65 -33.58 -3.68
C SER A 648 -12.62 -34.53 -4.32
N HIS A 649 -11.38 -34.08 -4.48
CA HIS A 649 -10.28 -34.91 -4.97
C HIS A 649 -9.98 -36.07 -4.01
N ARG A 650 -9.92 -35.84 -2.69
CA ARG A 650 -9.68 -36.90 -1.71
C ARG A 650 -10.80 -37.94 -1.65
N LEU A 651 -12.06 -37.51 -1.75
CA LEU A 651 -13.21 -38.42 -1.82
C LEU A 651 -13.13 -39.31 -3.06
N LYS A 652 -12.79 -38.74 -4.22
CA LYS A 652 -12.65 -39.48 -5.47
C LYS A 652 -11.57 -40.55 -5.41
N VAL A 653 -10.41 -40.22 -4.85
CA VAL A 653 -9.30 -41.17 -4.65
C VAL A 653 -9.69 -42.30 -3.68
N LEU A 654 -10.44 -42.00 -2.61
CA LEU A 654 -10.94 -43.00 -1.67
C LEU A 654 -11.97 -43.95 -2.33
N GLU A 655 -12.81 -43.41 -3.21
CA GLU A 655 -13.82 -44.17 -3.96
C GLU A 655 -13.16 -45.13 -4.97
N GLU A 656 -12.13 -44.66 -5.68
CA GLU A 656 -11.32 -45.49 -6.58
C GLU A 656 -10.56 -46.59 -5.82
N GLN A 657 -9.98 -46.28 -4.65
CA GLN A 657 -9.30 -47.28 -3.81
C GLN A 657 -10.27 -48.33 -3.26
N THR A 658 -11.47 -47.93 -2.85
CA THR A 658 -12.48 -48.87 -2.33
C THR A 658 -13.04 -49.76 -3.44
N GLN A 659 -13.24 -49.24 -4.66
CA GLN A 659 -13.61 -50.04 -5.83
C GLN A 659 -12.51 -51.04 -6.21
N ALA A 660 -11.24 -50.61 -6.24
CA ALA A 660 -10.11 -51.50 -6.54
C ALA A 660 -9.94 -52.62 -5.49
N VAL A 661 -10.24 -52.34 -4.22
CA VAL A 661 -10.25 -53.35 -3.15
C VAL A 661 -11.44 -54.29 -3.32
N HIS A 662 -12.62 -53.80 -3.69
CA HIS A 662 -13.81 -54.63 -3.93
C HIS A 662 -13.62 -55.56 -5.15
N GLU A 663 -12.97 -55.09 -6.21
CA GLU A 663 -12.62 -55.92 -7.37
C GLU A 663 -11.57 -56.98 -7.03
N LYS A 664 -10.62 -56.70 -6.13
CA LYS A 664 -9.64 -57.70 -5.66
C LYS A 664 -10.24 -58.73 -4.69
N LEU A 665 -11.40 -58.44 -4.11
CA LEU A 665 -12.13 -59.33 -3.20
C LEU A 665 -13.15 -60.22 -3.93
N LYS A 666 -13.49 -59.92 -5.18
CA LYS A 666 -14.20 -60.81 -6.10
C LYS A 666 -13.20 -61.71 -6.83
#